data_AF-A0A2H6ECY5-F1
#
_entry.id   AF-A0A2H6ECY5-F1
#
_cell.length_a   1.000
_cell.length_b   1.000
_cell.length_c   1.000
_cell.angle_alpha   90.00
_cell.angle_beta   90.00
_cell.angle_gamma   90.00
#
_symmetry.space_group_name_H-M   'P 1'
#
loop_
_entity.id
_entity.type
_entity.pdbx_description
1 polymer ?
#
loop_
_entity_poly.entity_id
_entity_poly.type
_entity_poly.pdbx_seq_one_letter_code
_entity_poly.pdbx_strand_id
1 'polypeptide(L)'
;MSILNTKRLKELQDENTELKNQLHEVYEKKWTKARLEEVLKNVRSEIVSIRNERLKLSSILDDLKIEIEAKKDQKERISKNIDELQKKKSEEQNSLSSLTSRLSELQKKIKLLQTQPFETERKLNDKISELEKRRDELRADKIKLENEIKLLQNQPVEAANKIKDELSKLEKRRDELRTENIELEKKIKLLQNQPIVTEKKLNGEIRDLEKRKDELLETNIKLEKKIFDLNKQINDLIDKENKIAEQIRIKQSEANAFSNKKDGLPEENISALEIRIKKLQNAEKKITEELKEKIKSLKNKEAELQAKIDLKEKELNRFGMQRVEKDSAEFKAEENKFLSLLVEDQKLNDDIKFKTSEIENLNDSINKLKDEEATLRNNLDQLKTTEDLKKELIFEVNDNLSEKEIKLASIEFELEAKTKQLDEAKREFSNLTRELEKKRNEIENLSNSLKEKSDLLNSISADLAPVEAMAERLKNEAKAYEMRRDDAHRQLIEDRKENERLKEENRKLKEIIPLLAERKMEIEKSNETLETRFANLFRRFNEELNEINKKRGTLEQVILKKEKNINEKEQLLLEKIIALDESERLLNLKREEIDSYEELLKNINEQKEAIQNDLLRFDGKATDQKNLIHELQLEAEMIQKKKQVVEKELDDILSATSSRIKSDTERKLKLADEINEYENRLTKLNNDIKESVNELVELQSSLSRIKIEHEEHRLGVIKLSEMKKKLQNEIAKHQSVLKKYQKISEKIKIEHNLVKKSVEQNLEEEPVQNADHEKDKNSGHNQIFNY
;
A
#
# COMPACT_ATOMS: atom_id res chain seq x y z
N MET A 1 42.90 -113.14 -110.43
CA MET A 1 43.95 -112.17 -110.08
C MET A 1 43.54 -110.71 -110.24
N SER A 2 43.07 -110.23 -111.41
CA SER A 2 42.89 -108.77 -111.64
C SER A 2 41.87 -108.03 -110.76
N ILE A 3 40.81 -108.71 -110.29
CA ILE A 3 39.67 -108.07 -109.58
C ILE A 3 39.94 -107.78 -108.09
N LEU A 4 40.95 -108.43 -107.48
CA LEU A 4 41.24 -108.28 -106.05
C LEU A 4 42.07 -107.03 -105.72
N ASN A 5 42.99 -106.62 -106.59
CA ASN A 5 43.87 -105.47 -106.32
C ASN A 5 43.13 -104.12 -106.40
N THR A 6 42.19 -103.96 -107.33
CA THR A 6 41.42 -102.70 -107.47
C THR A 6 40.42 -102.50 -106.35
N LYS A 7 39.81 -103.57 -105.83
CA LYS A 7 38.98 -103.50 -104.61
C LYS A 7 39.81 -103.09 -103.40
N ARG A 8 40.91 -103.82 -103.13
CA ARG A 8 41.78 -103.58 -101.98
C ARG A 8 42.37 -102.17 -101.94
N LEU A 9 42.73 -101.62 -103.09
CA LEU A 9 43.28 -100.27 -103.18
C LEU A 9 42.22 -99.18 -102.97
N LYS A 10 40.97 -99.42 -103.39
CA LYS A 10 39.85 -98.51 -103.08
C LYS A 10 39.43 -98.61 -101.61
N GLU A 11 39.34 -99.82 -101.05
CA GLU A 11 39.09 -100.06 -99.62
C GLU A 11 40.08 -99.27 -98.75
N LEU A 12 41.39 -99.28 -99.10
CA LEU A 12 42.43 -98.49 -98.44
C LEU A 12 42.31 -96.97 -98.66
N GLN A 13 41.72 -96.51 -99.77
CA GLN A 13 41.46 -95.08 -100.00
C GLN A 13 40.25 -94.60 -99.19
N ASP A 14 39.16 -95.37 -99.20
CA ASP A 14 37.96 -95.10 -98.42
C ASP A 14 38.32 -95.10 -96.92
N GLU A 15 39.07 -96.09 -96.42
CA GLU A 15 39.65 -96.14 -95.06
C GLU A 15 40.54 -94.92 -94.74
N ASN A 16 41.37 -94.46 -95.70
CA ASN A 16 42.19 -93.26 -95.50
C ASN A 16 41.35 -91.98 -95.40
N THR A 17 40.23 -91.89 -96.13
CA THR A 17 39.28 -90.77 -95.98
C THR A 17 38.50 -90.85 -94.68
N GLU A 18 38.12 -92.05 -94.22
CA GLU A 18 37.43 -92.22 -92.95
C GLU A 18 38.37 -91.90 -91.77
N LEU A 19 39.61 -92.36 -91.79
CA LEU A 19 40.64 -92.00 -90.81
C LEU A 19 40.92 -90.48 -90.79
N LYS A 20 40.88 -89.79 -91.94
CA LYS A 20 40.95 -88.32 -92.00
C LYS A 20 39.73 -87.65 -91.39
N ASN A 21 38.53 -88.17 -91.63
CA ASN A 21 37.30 -87.65 -91.03
C ASN A 21 37.28 -87.87 -89.51
N GLN A 22 37.65 -89.06 -89.03
CA GLN A 22 37.82 -89.36 -87.61
C GLN A 22 38.90 -88.47 -86.97
N LEU A 23 40.03 -88.24 -87.65
CA LEU A 23 41.08 -87.34 -87.18
C LEU A 23 40.60 -85.89 -87.09
N HIS A 24 39.86 -85.40 -88.09
CA HIS A 24 39.24 -84.07 -88.06
C HIS A 24 38.20 -83.96 -86.93
N GLU A 25 37.35 -84.97 -86.75
CA GLU A 25 36.39 -85.03 -85.64
C GLU A 25 37.09 -85.06 -84.27
N VAL A 26 38.24 -85.73 -84.15
CA VAL A 26 39.09 -85.69 -82.94
C VAL A 26 39.70 -84.31 -82.72
N TYR A 27 40.10 -83.59 -83.77
CA TYR A 27 40.55 -82.20 -83.66
C TYR A 27 39.41 -81.26 -83.23
N GLU A 28 38.20 -81.40 -83.80
CA GLU A 28 37.01 -80.65 -83.38
C GLU A 28 36.60 -80.97 -81.93
N LYS A 29 36.60 -82.25 -81.53
CA LYS A 29 36.38 -82.68 -80.14
C LYS A 29 37.45 -82.12 -79.19
N LYS A 30 38.71 -81.99 -79.63
CA LYS A 30 39.79 -81.38 -78.85
C LYS A 30 39.63 -79.86 -78.74
N TRP A 31 39.23 -79.18 -79.82
CA TRP A 31 39.01 -77.73 -79.85
C TRP A 31 37.77 -77.32 -79.03
N THR A 32 36.65 -78.02 -79.22
CA THR A 32 35.44 -77.84 -78.41
C THR A 32 35.68 -78.16 -76.94
N LYS A 33 36.45 -79.21 -76.61
CA LYS A 33 36.89 -79.46 -75.23
C LYS A 33 37.69 -78.29 -74.65
N ALA A 34 38.71 -77.80 -75.35
CA ALA A 34 39.51 -76.66 -74.87
C ALA A 34 38.66 -75.40 -74.67
N ARG A 35 37.70 -75.14 -75.57
CA ARG A 35 36.73 -74.05 -75.43
C ARG A 35 35.81 -74.24 -74.22
N LEU A 36 35.36 -75.46 -73.94
CA LEU A 36 34.56 -75.78 -72.75
C LEU A 36 35.38 -75.66 -71.45
N GLU A 37 36.66 -76.01 -71.46
CA GLU A 37 37.57 -75.83 -70.31
C GLU A 37 37.78 -74.34 -70.00
N GLU A 38 37.94 -73.48 -71.01
CA GLU A 38 38.02 -72.03 -70.83
C GLU A 38 36.69 -71.42 -70.34
N VAL A 39 35.54 -71.88 -70.86
CA VAL A 39 34.21 -71.49 -70.36
C VAL A 39 34.01 -71.93 -68.90
N LEU A 40 34.37 -73.16 -68.54
CA LEU A 40 34.28 -73.67 -67.16
C LEU A 40 35.20 -72.89 -66.20
N LYS A 41 36.38 -72.48 -66.64
CA LYS A 41 37.31 -71.61 -65.89
C LYS A 41 36.69 -70.23 -65.64
N ASN A 42 36.09 -69.62 -66.66
CA ASN A 42 35.41 -68.33 -66.53
C ASN A 42 34.20 -68.42 -65.58
N VAL A 43 33.30 -69.39 -65.76
CA VAL A 43 32.14 -69.63 -64.88
C VAL A 43 32.58 -69.91 -63.44
N ARG A 44 33.69 -70.64 -63.22
CA ARG A 44 34.26 -70.83 -61.86
C ARG A 44 34.75 -69.52 -61.25
N SER A 45 35.39 -68.64 -62.02
CA SER A 45 35.83 -67.33 -61.52
C SER A 45 34.64 -66.41 -61.18
N GLU A 46 33.59 -66.45 -61.98
CA GLU A 46 32.34 -65.70 -61.79
C GLU A 46 31.60 -66.18 -60.53
N ILE A 47 31.46 -67.50 -60.34
CA ILE A 47 30.91 -68.10 -59.10
C ILE A 47 31.71 -67.67 -57.86
N VAL A 48 33.04 -67.52 -57.96
CA VAL A 48 33.88 -67.02 -56.86
C VAL A 48 33.62 -65.53 -56.60
N SER A 49 33.48 -64.69 -57.64
CA SER A 49 33.11 -63.27 -57.47
C SER A 49 31.75 -63.13 -56.77
N ILE A 50 30.72 -63.79 -57.30
CA ILE A 50 29.35 -63.79 -56.75
C ILE A 50 29.35 -64.29 -55.29
N ARG A 51 30.14 -65.32 -54.97
CA ARG A 51 30.28 -65.81 -53.58
C ARG A 51 30.92 -64.77 -52.65
N ASN A 52 31.93 -64.04 -53.12
CA ASN A 52 32.59 -62.98 -52.36
C ASN A 52 31.69 -61.75 -52.19
N GLU A 53 30.94 -61.37 -53.22
CA GLU A 53 29.92 -60.32 -53.16
C GLU A 53 28.80 -60.67 -52.18
N ARG A 54 28.29 -61.92 -52.22
CA ARG A 54 27.30 -62.41 -51.26
C ARG A 54 27.81 -62.38 -49.81
N LEU A 55 29.10 -62.65 -49.58
CA LEU A 55 29.72 -62.53 -48.25
C LEU A 55 29.82 -61.07 -47.78
N LYS A 56 30.23 -60.14 -48.67
CA LYS A 56 30.23 -58.69 -48.38
C LYS A 56 28.81 -58.20 -48.03
N LEU A 57 27.82 -58.58 -48.84
CA LEU A 57 26.41 -58.23 -48.61
C LEU A 57 25.86 -58.82 -47.31
N SER A 58 26.31 -60.03 -46.90
CA SER A 58 25.95 -60.61 -45.61
C SER A 58 26.51 -59.78 -44.45
N SER A 59 27.79 -59.39 -44.50
CA SER A 59 28.40 -58.52 -43.47
C SER A 59 27.62 -57.22 -43.33
N ILE A 60 27.37 -56.52 -44.45
CA ILE A 60 26.61 -55.26 -44.46
C ILE A 60 25.20 -55.46 -43.88
N LEU A 61 24.55 -56.60 -44.14
CA LEU A 61 23.25 -56.92 -43.56
C LEU A 61 23.30 -57.15 -42.05
N ASP A 62 24.38 -57.72 -41.52
CA ASP A 62 24.56 -57.94 -40.09
C ASP A 62 24.98 -56.65 -39.36
N ASP A 63 25.85 -55.84 -39.97
CA ASP A 63 26.20 -54.48 -39.52
C ASP A 63 24.94 -53.58 -39.42
N LEU A 64 24.07 -53.62 -40.45
CA LEU A 64 22.80 -52.88 -40.45
C LEU A 64 21.80 -53.38 -39.39
N LYS A 65 21.76 -54.67 -39.07
CA LYS A 65 20.94 -55.18 -37.95
C LYS A 65 21.43 -54.63 -36.61
N ILE A 66 22.74 -54.59 -36.41
CA ILE A 66 23.37 -54.04 -35.19
C ILE A 66 23.05 -52.55 -35.07
N GLU A 67 23.13 -51.76 -36.15
CA GLU A 67 22.73 -50.35 -36.10
C GLU A 67 21.23 -50.18 -35.84
N ILE A 68 20.35 -50.95 -36.50
CA ILE A 68 18.89 -50.89 -36.27
C ILE A 68 18.55 -51.15 -34.81
N GLU A 69 19.13 -52.17 -34.19
CA GLU A 69 18.87 -52.49 -32.79
C GLU A 69 19.45 -51.40 -31.86
N ALA A 70 20.63 -50.84 -32.16
CA ALA A 70 21.19 -49.70 -31.42
C ALA A 70 20.32 -48.42 -31.53
N LYS A 71 19.70 -48.14 -32.69
CA LYS A 71 18.73 -47.03 -32.84
C LYS A 71 17.43 -47.31 -32.09
N LYS A 72 16.99 -48.57 -32.01
CA LYS A 72 15.81 -49.02 -31.26
C LYS A 72 16.02 -48.85 -29.75
N ASP A 73 17.19 -49.24 -29.25
CA ASP A 73 17.69 -48.94 -27.90
C ASP A 73 17.69 -47.42 -27.61
N GLN A 74 18.24 -46.63 -28.53
CA GLN A 74 18.28 -45.17 -28.41
C GLN A 74 16.87 -44.57 -28.36
N LYS A 75 15.95 -45.05 -29.20
CA LYS A 75 14.53 -44.64 -29.20
C LYS A 75 13.84 -44.96 -27.87
N GLU A 76 14.08 -46.14 -27.29
CA GLU A 76 13.47 -46.51 -26.00
C GLU A 76 13.97 -45.62 -24.85
N ARG A 77 15.29 -45.33 -24.81
CA ARG A 77 15.87 -44.39 -23.84
C ARG A 77 15.29 -42.98 -24.00
N ILE A 78 15.11 -42.50 -25.23
CA ILE A 78 14.46 -41.21 -25.51
C ILE A 78 12.99 -41.21 -25.05
N SER A 79 12.24 -42.31 -25.26
CA SER A 79 10.86 -42.43 -24.78
C SER A 79 10.80 -42.32 -23.25
N LYS A 80 11.63 -43.07 -22.52
CA LYS A 80 11.70 -43.02 -21.06
C LYS A 80 12.02 -41.61 -20.53
N ASN A 81 12.95 -40.91 -21.20
CA ASN A 81 13.26 -39.51 -20.86
C ASN A 81 12.07 -38.56 -21.13
N ILE A 82 11.29 -38.79 -22.19
CA ILE A 82 10.07 -38.03 -22.48
C ILE A 82 9.02 -38.28 -21.39
N ASP A 83 8.82 -39.54 -20.98
CA ASP A 83 7.85 -39.91 -19.94
C ASP A 83 8.22 -39.30 -18.58
N GLU A 84 9.51 -39.31 -18.21
CA GLU A 84 10.02 -38.60 -17.02
C GLU A 84 9.79 -37.08 -17.09
N LEU A 85 10.02 -36.46 -18.25
CA LEU A 85 9.81 -35.02 -18.44
C LEU A 85 8.31 -34.66 -18.41
N GLN A 86 7.43 -35.50 -18.95
CA GLN A 86 5.98 -35.33 -18.82
C GLN A 86 5.53 -35.45 -17.36
N LYS A 87 6.09 -36.41 -16.60
CA LYS A 87 5.81 -36.57 -15.17
C LYS A 87 6.25 -35.33 -14.39
N LYS A 88 7.50 -34.88 -14.54
CA LYS A 88 8.03 -33.65 -13.92
C LYS A 88 7.18 -32.42 -14.27
N LYS A 89 6.81 -32.25 -15.55
CA LYS A 89 5.89 -31.19 -15.99
C LYS A 89 4.55 -31.24 -15.27
N SER A 90 3.96 -32.43 -15.06
CA SER A 90 2.69 -32.55 -14.33
C SER A 90 2.83 -32.24 -12.84
N GLU A 91 3.95 -32.61 -12.22
CA GLU A 91 4.29 -32.30 -10.82
C GLU A 91 4.51 -30.78 -10.62
N GLU A 92 5.22 -30.13 -11.54
CA GLU A 92 5.39 -28.67 -11.59
C GLU A 92 4.06 -27.95 -11.86
N GLN A 93 3.23 -28.43 -12.79
CA GLN A 93 1.95 -27.81 -13.14
C GLN A 93 0.93 -27.91 -11.98
N ASN A 94 0.93 -29.02 -11.24
CA ASN A 94 0.17 -29.16 -10.00
C ASN A 94 0.69 -28.20 -8.90
N SER A 95 2.02 -28.09 -8.77
CA SER A 95 2.65 -27.15 -7.83
C SER A 95 2.27 -25.70 -8.15
N LEU A 96 2.33 -25.31 -9.43
CA LEU A 96 1.93 -23.99 -9.93
C LEU A 96 0.45 -23.71 -9.66
N SER A 97 -0.44 -24.70 -9.84
CA SER A 97 -1.87 -24.57 -9.52
C SER A 97 -2.11 -24.33 -8.03
N SER A 98 -1.38 -25.03 -7.15
CA SER A 98 -1.45 -24.81 -5.70
C SER A 98 -0.95 -23.43 -5.28
N LEU A 99 0.15 -22.95 -5.89
CA LEU A 99 0.70 -21.61 -5.66
C LEU A 99 -0.24 -20.52 -6.17
N THR A 100 -0.88 -20.73 -7.33
CA THR A 100 -1.87 -19.81 -7.91
C THR A 100 -3.11 -19.68 -7.03
N SER A 101 -3.59 -20.82 -6.49
CA SER A 101 -4.71 -20.86 -5.53
C SER A 101 -4.37 -20.07 -4.26
N ARG A 102 -3.19 -20.31 -3.68
CA ARG A 102 -2.69 -19.61 -2.49
C ARG A 102 -2.43 -18.11 -2.74
N LEU A 103 -2.02 -17.74 -3.96
CA LEU A 103 -1.95 -16.34 -4.40
C LEU A 103 -3.33 -15.67 -4.43
N SER A 104 -4.36 -16.35 -4.93
CA SER A 104 -5.74 -15.84 -4.93
C SER A 104 -6.27 -15.63 -3.50
N GLU A 105 -5.99 -16.55 -2.58
CA GLU A 105 -6.31 -16.40 -1.16
C GLU A 105 -5.58 -15.22 -0.51
N LEU A 106 -4.28 -15.07 -0.75
CA LEU A 106 -3.49 -13.95 -0.26
C LEU A 106 -3.99 -12.61 -0.84
N GLN A 107 -4.34 -12.54 -2.13
CA GLN A 107 -4.94 -11.35 -2.74
C GLN A 107 -6.29 -10.99 -2.11
N LYS A 108 -7.17 -11.97 -1.85
CA LYS A 108 -8.44 -11.76 -1.12
C LYS A 108 -8.17 -11.22 0.29
N LYS A 109 -7.18 -11.79 1.00
CA LYS A 109 -6.82 -11.40 2.36
C LYS A 109 -6.20 -9.99 2.43
N ILE A 110 -5.33 -9.64 1.47
CA ILE A 110 -4.80 -8.28 1.29
C ILE A 110 -5.93 -7.29 1.04
N LYS A 111 -6.87 -7.61 0.12
CA LYS A 111 -8.00 -6.74 -0.20
C LYS A 111 -8.91 -6.49 1.02
N LEU A 112 -9.15 -7.51 1.84
CA LEU A 112 -9.90 -7.38 3.10
C LEU A 112 -9.15 -6.52 4.14
N LEU A 113 -7.83 -6.70 4.26
CA LEU A 113 -6.97 -5.88 5.11
C LEU A 113 -6.84 -4.43 4.63
N GLN A 114 -7.06 -4.15 3.35
CA GLN A 114 -7.14 -2.79 2.81
C GLN A 114 -8.50 -2.12 3.07
N THR A 115 -9.60 -2.87 3.14
CA THR A 115 -10.94 -2.31 3.42
C THR A 115 -11.22 -2.12 4.91
N GLN A 116 -10.66 -2.98 5.77
CA GLN A 116 -10.83 -2.90 7.23
C GLN A 116 -10.49 -1.52 7.84
N PRO A 117 -9.35 -0.87 7.51
CA PRO A 117 -9.01 0.45 8.01
C PRO A 117 -10.08 1.51 7.76
N PHE A 118 -10.59 1.62 6.52
CA PHE A 118 -11.61 2.60 6.15
C PHE A 118 -12.94 2.39 6.89
N GLU A 119 -13.35 1.14 7.14
CA GLU A 119 -14.52 0.87 7.98
C GLU A 119 -14.29 1.28 9.44
N THR A 120 -13.11 1.03 10.00
CA THR A 120 -12.78 1.44 11.38
C THR A 120 -12.65 2.95 11.51
N GLU A 121 -11.99 3.62 10.55
CA GLU A 121 -11.81 5.07 10.48
C GLU A 121 -13.14 5.80 10.30
N ARG A 122 -14.03 5.29 9.43
CA ARG A 122 -15.39 5.81 9.31
C ARG A 122 -16.16 5.71 10.63
N LYS A 123 -16.18 4.53 11.26
CA LYS A 123 -16.83 4.32 12.57
C LYS A 123 -16.23 5.21 13.66
N LEU A 124 -14.91 5.48 13.61
CA LEU A 124 -14.24 6.39 14.53
C LEU A 124 -14.66 7.85 14.29
N ASN A 125 -14.70 8.31 13.05
CA ASN A 125 -15.11 9.66 12.67
C ASN A 125 -16.59 9.93 12.94
N ASP A 126 -17.46 8.94 12.71
CA ASP A 126 -18.87 8.97 13.11
C ASP A 126 -18.98 9.14 14.64
N LYS A 127 -18.18 8.38 15.42
CA LYS A 127 -18.16 8.46 16.89
C LYS A 127 -17.56 9.75 17.43
N ILE A 128 -16.52 10.29 16.79
CA ILE A 128 -15.96 11.61 17.09
C ILE A 128 -17.04 12.68 16.87
N SER A 129 -17.78 12.62 15.75
CA SER A 129 -18.87 13.56 15.44
C SER A 129 -20.00 13.54 16.48
N GLU A 130 -20.33 12.37 17.04
CA GLU A 130 -21.26 12.25 18.18
C GLU A 130 -20.68 12.87 19.46
N LEU A 131 -19.41 12.58 19.78
CA LEU A 131 -18.73 13.08 20.98
C LEU A 131 -18.52 14.59 20.94
N GLU A 132 -18.28 15.19 19.76
CA GLU A 132 -18.17 16.64 19.59
C GLU A 132 -19.51 17.34 19.82
N LYS A 133 -20.60 16.82 19.25
CA LYS A 133 -21.96 17.32 19.56
C LYS A 133 -22.24 17.25 21.05
N ARG A 134 -21.96 16.11 21.69
CA ARG A 134 -22.19 15.93 23.13
C ARG A 134 -21.30 16.82 24.01
N ARG A 135 -20.06 17.07 23.60
CA ARG A 135 -19.15 18.04 24.23
C ARG A 135 -19.73 19.45 24.18
N ASP A 136 -20.28 19.85 23.04
CA ASP A 136 -20.75 21.23 22.83
C ASP A 136 -22.14 21.47 23.45
N GLU A 137 -23.00 20.45 23.53
CA GLU A 137 -24.17 20.41 24.44
C GLU A 137 -23.75 20.65 25.90
N LEU A 138 -22.80 19.84 26.41
CA LEU A 138 -22.33 19.94 27.80
C LEU A 138 -21.63 21.28 28.10
N ARG A 139 -20.99 21.91 27.11
CA ARG A 139 -20.47 23.28 27.20
C ARG A 139 -21.58 24.31 27.30
N ALA A 140 -22.64 24.19 26.49
CA ALA A 140 -23.79 25.09 26.56
C ALA A 140 -24.49 24.99 27.93
N ASP A 141 -24.68 23.77 28.45
CA ASP A 141 -25.29 23.56 29.77
C ASP A 141 -24.38 24.02 30.92
N LYS A 142 -23.06 23.82 30.82
CA LYS A 142 -22.08 24.42 31.75
C LYS A 142 -22.19 25.95 31.77
N ILE A 143 -22.33 26.60 30.62
CA ILE A 143 -22.47 28.07 30.53
C ILE A 143 -23.79 28.55 31.16
N LYS A 144 -24.91 27.82 30.97
CA LYS A 144 -26.17 28.11 31.67
C LYS A 144 -25.98 28.04 33.18
N LEU A 145 -25.44 26.92 33.68
CA LEU A 145 -25.21 26.70 35.12
C LEU A 145 -24.21 27.72 35.72
N GLU A 146 -23.16 28.11 35.00
CA GLU A 146 -22.24 29.16 35.47
C GLU A 146 -22.90 30.53 35.56
N ASN A 147 -23.86 30.84 34.69
CA ASN A 147 -24.61 32.10 34.76
C ASN A 147 -25.70 32.05 35.85
N GLU A 148 -26.35 30.91 36.06
CA GLU A 148 -27.30 30.67 37.15
C GLU A 148 -26.60 30.72 38.53
N ILE A 149 -25.42 30.10 38.66
CA ILE A 149 -24.57 30.20 39.86
C ILE A 149 -24.16 31.65 40.12
N LYS A 150 -23.76 32.44 39.11
CA LYS A 150 -23.45 33.87 39.29
C LYS A 150 -24.67 34.66 39.76
N LEU A 151 -25.85 34.37 39.22
CA LEU A 151 -27.10 35.02 39.65
C LEU A 151 -27.42 34.69 41.12
N LEU A 152 -27.34 33.40 41.48
CA LEU A 152 -27.54 32.91 42.85
C LEU A 152 -26.45 33.35 43.84
N GLN A 153 -25.25 33.71 43.37
CA GLN A 153 -24.19 34.32 44.18
C GLN A 153 -24.41 35.83 44.40
N ASN A 154 -24.97 36.54 43.42
CA ASN A 154 -25.25 37.97 43.53
C ASN A 154 -26.50 38.26 44.40
N GLN A 155 -27.54 37.43 44.32
CA GLN A 155 -28.76 37.57 45.13
C GLN A 155 -28.52 37.74 46.65
N PRO A 156 -27.73 36.88 47.34
CA PRO A 156 -27.45 37.05 48.77
C PRO A 156 -26.57 38.28 49.06
N VAL A 157 -25.74 38.74 48.11
CA VAL A 157 -24.96 39.99 48.28
C VAL A 157 -25.88 41.22 48.19
N GLU A 158 -26.81 41.24 47.24
CA GLU A 158 -27.85 42.28 47.18
C GLU A 158 -28.76 42.26 48.41
N ALA A 159 -29.17 41.07 48.87
CA ALA A 159 -29.99 40.91 50.07
C ALA A 159 -29.22 41.37 51.32
N ALA A 160 -27.95 40.99 51.48
CA ALA A 160 -27.12 41.42 52.60
C ALA A 160 -26.90 42.94 52.60
N ASN A 161 -26.74 43.57 51.43
CA ASN A 161 -26.66 45.04 51.33
C ASN A 161 -27.99 45.71 51.72
N LYS A 162 -29.14 45.21 51.24
CA LYS A 162 -30.47 45.71 51.64
C LYS A 162 -30.71 45.56 53.15
N ILE A 163 -30.38 44.40 53.71
CA ILE A 163 -30.46 44.11 55.16
C ILE A 163 -29.53 45.04 55.94
N LYS A 164 -28.30 45.30 55.46
CA LYS A 164 -27.35 46.23 56.09
C LYS A 164 -27.87 47.68 56.08
N ASP A 165 -28.47 48.12 54.98
CA ASP A 165 -29.10 49.44 54.89
C ASP A 165 -30.31 49.56 55.82
N GLU A 166 -31.14 48.52 55.93
CA GLU A 166 -32.27 48.46 56.87
C GLU A 166 -31.81 48.41 58.33
N LEU A 167 -30.79 47.61 58.66
CA LEU A 167 -30.15 47.63 59.97
C LEU A 167 -29.64 49.04 60.29
N SER A 168 -28.97 49.73 59.36
CA SER A 168 -28.49 51.11 59.61
C SER A 168 -29.62 52.12 59.90
N LYS A 169 -30.83 51.89 59.37
CA LYS A 169 -32.04 52.68 59.68
C LYS A 169 -32.62 52.29 61.04
N LEU A 170 -32.66 50.99 61.35
CA LEU A 170 -33.13 50.48 62.65
C LEU A 170 -32.19 50.86 63.80
N GLU A 171 -30.88 50.92 63.58
CA GLU A 171 -29.91 51.40 64.56
C GLU A 171 -30.09 52.89 64.85
N LYS A 172 -30.24 53.72 63.81
CA LYS A 172 -30.61 55.14 63.98
C LYS A 172 -31.92 55.28 64.74
N ARG A 173 -32.95 54.52 64.40
CA ARG A 173 -34.25 54.57 65.08
C ARG A 173 -34.19 54.06 66.53
N ARG A 174 -33.38 53.03 66.82
CA ARG A 174 -33.05 52.55 68.17
C ARG A 174 -32.40 53.67 68.98
N ASP A 175 -31.44 54.38 68.40
CA ASP A 175 -30.68 55.41 69.10
C ASP A 175 -31.49 56.70 69.28
N GLU A 176 -32.36 57.06 68.33
CA GLU A 176 -33.44 58.05 68.51
C GLU A 176 -34.33 57.70 69.70
N LEU A 177 -34.92 56.49 69.71
CA LEU A 177 -35.78 56.00 70.80
C LEU A 177 -35.02 55.90 72.14
N ARG A 178 -33.70 55.69 72.11
CA ARG A 178 -32.85 55.72 73.30
C ARG A 178 -32.66 57.14 73.82
N THR A 179 -32.48 58.13 72.94
CA THR A 179 -32.46 59.55 73.36
C THR A 179 -33.82 60.01 73.89
N GLU A 180 -34.92 59.61 73.25
CA GLU A 180 -36.28 59.89 73.71
C GLU A 180 -36.55 59.28 75.09
N ASN A 181 -36.16 58.01 75.32
CA ASN A 181 -36.24 57.38 76.64
C ASN A 181 -35.36 58.10 77.69
N ILE A 182 -34.17 58.59 77.34
CA ILE A 182 -33.32 59.38 78.25
C ILE A 182 -33.99 60.71 78.62
N GLU A 183 -34.72 61.35 77.70
CA GLU A 183 -35.49 62.56 77.99
C GLU A 183 -36.75 62.29 78.81
N LEU A 184 -37.47 61.20 78.53
CA LEU A 184 -38.58 60.73 79.34
C LEU A 184 -38.11 60.37 80.76
N GLU A 185 -36.96 59.70 80.93
CA GLU A 185 -36.35 59.45 82.24
C GLU A 185 -36.03 60.75 82.99
N LYS A 186 -35.43 61.75 82.32
CA LYS A 186 -35.17 63.07 82.93
C LYS A 186 -36.49 63.73 83.37
N LYS A 187 -37.54 63.62 82.55
CA LYS A 187 -38.87 64.19 82.82
C LYS A 187 -39.58 63.46 83.97
N ILE A 188 -39.46 62.13 84.06
CA ILE A 188 -39.94 61.30 85.17
C ILE A 188 -39.18 61.66 86.45
N LYS A 189 -37.85 61.77 86.41
CA LYS A 189 -37.02 62.21 87.56
C LYS A 189 -37.39 63.62 88.03
N LEU A 190 -37.71 64.54 87.10
CA LEU A 190 -38.22 65.87 87.44
C LEU A 190 -39.59 65.81 88.11
N LEU A 191 -40.51 64.98 87.59
CA LEU A 191 -41.85 64.77 88.15
C LEU A 191 -41.82 64.03 89.50
N GLN A 192 -40.89 63.10 89.73
CA GLN A 192 -40.69 62.43 91.02
C GLN A 192 -40.12 63.38 92.09
N ASN A 193 -39.34 64.39 91.68
CA ASN A 193 -38.86 65.43 92.59
C ASN A 193 -39.92 66.47 92.96
N GLN A 194 -41.01 66.63 92.19
CA GLN A 194 -42.09 67.56 92.55
C GLN A 194 -42.80 67.18 93.86
N PRO A 195 -43.26 65.92 94.08
CA PRO A 195 -43.76 65.45 95.37
C PRO A 195 -42.87 65.83 96.55
N ILE A 196 -41.56 65.60 96.45
CA ILE A 196 -40.60 65.89 97.53
C ILE A 196 -40.50 67.40 97.82
N VAL A 197 -40.63 68.25 96.80
CA VAL A 197 -40.66 69.72 96.96
C VAL A 197 -41.99 70.20 97.55
N THR A 198 -43.12 69.63 97.13
CA THR A 198 -44.44 69.95 97.72
C THR A 198 -44.59 69.42 99.14
N GLU A 199 -44.06 68.24 99.43
CA GLU A 199 -44.03 67.62 100.76
C GLU A 199 -43.14 68.41 101.73
N LYS A 200 -42.00 68.96 101.25
CA LYS A 200 -41.20 69.90 102.05
C LYS A 200 -41.92 71.23 102.32
N LYS A 201 -42.81 71.69 101.42
CA LYS A 201 -43.68 72.84 101.68
C LYS A 201 -44.78 72.51 102.69
N LEU A 202 -45.54 71.43 102.47
CA LEU A 202 -46.57 70.97 103.41
C LEU A 202 -45.99 70.73 104.80
N ASN A 203 -44.81 70.10 104.93
CA ASN A 203 -44.16 69.90 106.23
C ASN A 203 -43.62 71.20 106.87
N GLY A 204 -43.50 72.29 106.11
CA GLY A 204 -43.31 73.64 106.66
C GLY A 204 -44.62 74.20 107.20
N GLU A 205 -45.66 74.20 106.37
CA GLU A 205 -47.01 74.68 106.71
C GLU A 205 -47.60 73.91 107.91
N ILE A 206 -47.41 72.59 107.98
CA ILE A 206 -47.80 71.73 109.11
C ILE A 206 -47.06 72.15 110.39
N ARG A 207 -45.74 72.41 110.35
CA ARG A 207 -44.99 72.85 111.54
C ARG A 207 -45.43 74.21 112.05
N ASP A 208 -45.79 75.12 111.16
CA ASP A 208 -46.31 76.44 111.56
C ASP A 208 -47.77 76.34 112.05
N LEU A 209 -48.57 75.40 111.54
CA LEU A 209 -49.88 75.02 112.12
C LEU A 209 -49.74 74.29 113.46
N GLU A 210 -48.71 73.48 113.69
CA GLU A 210 -48.41 72.83 114.97
C GLU A 210 -48.01 73.86 116.03
N LYS A 211 -47.14 74.83 115.70
CA LYS A 211 -46.90 75.99 116.57
C LYS A 211 -48.19 76.75 116.87
N ARG A 212 -49.02 77.00 115.84
CA ARG A 212 -50.29 77.71 115.99
C ARG A 212 -51.27 76.96 116.89
N LYS A 213 -51.28 75.63 116.82
CA LYS A 213 -52.01 74.73 117.72
C LYS A 213 -51.48 74.82 119.14
N ASP A 214 -50.17 74.82 119.34
CA ASP A 214 -49.57 74.86 120.69
C ASP A 214 -49.70 76.27 121.32
N GLU A 215 -49.61 77.35 120.54
CA GLU A 215 -50.04 78.71 120.92
C GLU A 215 -51.49 78.71 121.42
N LEU A 216 -52.41 78.13 120.63
CA LEU A 216 -53.82 78.02 120.98
C LEU A 216 -54.02 77.17 122.25
N LEU A 217 -53.28 76.07 122.41
CA LEU A 217 -53.34 75.19 123.58
C LEU A 217 -52.86 75.93 124.84
N GLU A 218 -51.81 76.75 124.74
CA GLU A 218 -51.37 77.60 125.85
C GLU A 218 -52.39 78.71 126.17
N THR A 219 -53.07 79.29 125.17
CA THR A 219 -54.21 80.19 125.42
C THR A 219 -55.40 79.45 126.04
N ASN A 220 -55.65 78.19 125.67
CA ASN A 220 -56.74 77.40 126.22
C ASN A 220 -56.45 77.03 127.69
N ILE A 221 -55.22 76.69 128.06
CA ILE A 221 -54.80 76.50 129.46
C ILE A 221 -54.96 77.81 130.27
N LYS A 222 -54.69 78.98 129.66
CA LYS A 222 -54.93 80.29 130.28
C LYS A 222 -56.43 80.57 130.45
N LEU A 223 -57.27 80.16 129.50
CA LEU A 223 -58.73 80.23 129.59
C LEU A 223 -59.30 79.24 130.60
N GLU A 224 -58.80 78.00 130.67
CA GLU A 224 -59.17 76.99 131.66
C GLU A 224 -58.82 77.42 133.09
N LYS A 225 -57.65 78.04 133.31
CA LYS A 225 -57.34 78.70 134.58
C LYS A 225 -58.32 79.83 134.89
N LYS A 226 -58.68 80.66 133.90
CA LYS A 226 -59.67 81.73 134.07
C LYS A 226 -61.08 81.17 134.34
N ILE A 227 -61.44 80.02 133.75
CA ILE A 227 -62.68 79.28 134.01
C ILE A 227 -62.63 78.63 135.40
N PHE A 228 -61.47 78.15 135.86
CA PHE A 228 -61.29 77.65 137.23
C PHE A 228 -61.44 78.78 138.26
N ASP A 229 -60.84 79.94 138.03
CA ASP A 229 -61.00 81.12 138.89
C ASP A 229 -62.43 81.68 138.85
N LEU A 230 -63.09 81.68 137.68
CA LEU A 230 -64.52 82.01 137.56
C LEU A 230 -65.42 80.96 138.23
N ASN A 231 -65.11 79.67 138.13
CA ASN A 231 -65.84 78.60 138.82
C ASN A 231 -65.60 78.66 140.34
N LYS A 232 -64.44 79.13 140.79
CA LYS A 232 -64.18 79.46 142.19
C LYS A 232 -65.01 80.66 142.63
N GLN A 233 -65.11 81.73 141.82
CA GLN A 233 -66.01 82.86 142.09
C GLN A 233 -67.50 82.48 142.05
N ILE A 234 -67.90 81.57 141.15
CA ILE A 234 -69.25 81.00 141.07
C ILE A 234 -69.51 80.13 142.30
N ASN A 235 -68.56 79.31 142.74
CA ASN A 235 -68.67 78.57 144.00
C ASN A 235 -68.72 79.53 145.19
N ASP A 236 -67.90 80.58 145.26
CA ASP A 236 -67.99 81.64 146.27
C ASP A 236 -69.31 82.45 146.20
N LEU A 237 -70.03 82.40 145.07
CA LEU A 237 -71.36 83.00 144.90
C LEU A 237 -72.48 82.02 145.27
N ILE A 238 -72.37 80.74 144.90
CA ILE A 238 -73.22 79.63 145.36
C ILE A 238 -73.11 79.49 146.89
N ASP A 239 -71.92 79.70 147.47
CA ASP A 239 -71.70 79.69 148.91
C ASP A 239 -72.24 80.97 149.58
N LYS A 240 -72.55 82.03 148.83
CA LYS A 240 -73.33 83.20 149.30
C LYS A 240 -74.84 82.97 149.10
N GLU A 241 -75.24 82.36 147.99
CA GLU A 241 -76.62 82.01 147.65
C GLU A 241 -77.18 80.96 148.63
N ASN A 242 -76.41 79.92 148.94
CA ASN A 242 -76.70 78.97 150.02
C ASN A 242 -76.73 79.67 151.39
N LYS A 243 -75.84 80.64 151.67
CA LYS A 243 -75.93 81.46 152.90
C LYS A 243 -77.15 82.39 152.91
N ILE A 244 -77.75 82.72 151.77
CA ILE A 244 -78.99 83.51 151.66
C ILE A 244 -80.22 82.58 151.77
N ALA A 245 -80.22 81.43 151.11
CA ALA A 245 -81.25 80.40 151.24
C ALA A 245 -81.35 79.87 152.68
N GLU A 246 -80.22 79.64 153.34
CA GLU A 246 -80.18 79.24 154.74
C GLU A 246 -80.56 80.40 155.68
N GLN A 247 -80.28 81.67 155.33
CA GLN A 247 -80.83 82.83 156.05
C GLN A 247 -82.36 82.93 155.94
N ILE A 248 -82.94 82.59 154.78
CA ILE A 248 -84.40 82.51 154.60
C ILE A 248 -84.98 81.37 155.45
N ARG A 249 -84.34 80.19 155.42
CA ARG A 249 -84.74 79.01 156.21
C ARG A 249 -84.68 79.27 157.72
N ILE A 250 -83.57 79.82 158.22
CA ILE A 250 -83.38 80.14 159.65
C ILE A 250 -84.40 81.18 160.12
N LYS A 251 -84.74 82.18 159.29
CA LYS A 251 -85.80 83.15 159.62
C LYS A 251 -87.23 82.58 159.62
N GLN A 252 -87.45 81.36 159.13
CA GLN A 252 -88.73 80.66 159.27
C GLN A 252 -88.77 79.68 160.45
N SER A 253 -87.64 79.10 160.86
CA SER A 253 -87.58 78.17 161.99
C SER A 253 -87.42 78.86 163.36
N GLU A 254 -86.63 79.93 163.47
CA GLU A 254 -86.38 80.60 164.77
C GLU A 254 -87.41 81.69 165.13
N ALA A 255 -88.58 81.66 164.48
CA ALA A 255 -89.83 82.08 165.10
C ALA A 255 -90.29 81.12 166.23
N ASN A 256 -89.62 79.97 166.41
CA ASN A 256 -89.75 79.05 167.54
C ASN A 256 -88.43 78.91 168.35
N ALA A 257 -87.88 80.05 168.77
CA ALA A 257 -86.80 80.21 169.77
C ALA A 257 -85.43 79.51 169.50
N PHE A 258 -84.41 80.28 169.11
CA PHE A 258 -83.48 80.97 170.04
C PHE A 258 -82.73 80.07 171.05
N SER A 259 -81.47 79.76 170.73
CA SER A 259 -80.36 79.91 171.68
C SER A 259 -79.07 80.27 170.92
N ASN A 260 -78.20 81.14 171.47
CA ASN A 260 -77.17 81.79 170.66
C ASN A 260 -75.85 82.00 171.42
N LYS A 261 -74.93 81.02 171.33
CA LYS A 261 -73.48 81.09 171.65
C LYS A 261 -73.17 81.24 173.17
N LYS A 262 -71.99 80.89 173.73
CA LYS A 262 -70.66 80.55 173.18
C LYS A 262 -69.79 79.85 174.27
N ASP A 263 -68.59 79.37 173.88
CA ASP A 263 -67.44 78.98 174.75
C ASP A 263 -67.63 77.71 175.64
N GLY A 264 -66.62 76.90 176.00
CA GLY A 264 -65.18 76.90 175.69
C GLY A 264 -64.44 75.61 176.16
N LEU A 265 -63.08 75.66 176.11
CA LEU A 265 -61.99 74.75 176.58
C LEU A 265 -62.17 73.94 177.92
N PRO A 266 -61.22 73.04 178.34
CA PRO A 266 -60.04 72.41 177.69
C PRO A 266 -59.82 70.89 178.04
N GLU A 267 -58.62 70.34 177.79
CA GLU A 267 -57.74 69.49 178.66
C GLU A 267 -58.30 68.32 179.53
N GLU A 268 -57.62 67.17 179.74
CA GLU A 268 -56.34 66.63 179.23
C GLU A 268 -56.19 65.10 179.56
N ASN A 269 -55.07 64.52 179.08
CA ASN A 269 -54.14 63.65 179.82
C ASN A 269 -54.07 62.11 179.67
N ILE A 270 -52.80 61.65 179.64
CA ILE A 270 -52.24 60.32 179.95
C ILE A 270 -52.71 59.18 179.01
N SER A 271 -51.92 58.71 178.04
CA SER A 271 -50.46 58.44 178.02
C SER A 271 -49.97 57.36 179.00
N ALA A 272 -50.82 56.37 179.33
CA ALA A 272 -50.37 55.13 179.96
C ALA A 272 -51.38 53.97 179.78
N LEU A 273 -51.14 53.04 178.83
CA LEU A 273 -51.67 51.66 178.95
C LEU A 273 -50.99 50.58 178.09
N GLU A 274 -50.15 50.90 177.10
CA GLU A 274 -49.48 49.93 176.21
C GLU A 274 -48.61 48.86 176.91
N ILE A 275 -48.34 48.98 178.22
CA ILE A 275 -47.44 48.09 178.96
C ILE A 275 -48.14 47.25 180.05
N ARG A 276 -49.36 47.59 180.53
CA ARG A 276 -49.81 47.12 181.87
C ARG A 276 -50.78 45.93 181.95
N ILE A 277 -51.40 45.44 180.87
CA ILE A 277 -52.16 44.16 180.90
C ILE A 277 -51.48 43.04 180.10
N LYS A 278 -50.15 42.98 180.23
CA LYS A 278 -49.36 41.74 180.08
C LYS A 278 -49.63 40.74 181.24
N LYS A 279 -50.89 40.65 181.69
CA LYS A 279 -51.31 40.03 182.97
C LYS A 279 -52.58 39.17 182.92
N LEU A 280 -53.16 38.94 181.74
CA LEU A 280 -54.18 37.89 181.52
C LEU A 280 -53.66 36.79 180.56
N GLN A 281 -52.39 36.42 180.72
CA GLN A 281 -51.70 35.42 179.89
C GLN A 281 -51.54 34.06 180.62
N ASN A 282 -52.34 33.77 181.65
CA ASN A 282 -51.99 32.74 182.63
C ASN A 282 -53.17 31.99 183.31
N ALA A 283 -54.32 31.85 182.65
CA ALA A 283 -55.55 31.34 183.30
C ALA A 283 -56.30 30.17 182.62
N GLU A 284 -55.98 29.75 181.37
CA GLU A 284 -56.75 28.63 180.75
C GLU A 284 -55.95 27.65 179.86
N LYS A 285 -54.61 27.62 179.96
CA LYS A 285 -53.79 26.48 179.49
C LYS A 285 -53.60 25.41 180.59
N LYS A 286 -54.61 25.22 181.45
CA LYS A 286 -54.53 24.32 182.62
C LYS A 286 -55.81 23.52 182.93
N ILE A 287 -56.68 23.34 181.94
CA ILE A 287 -57.69 22.26 181.93
C ILE A 287 -57.57 21.47 180.61
N THR A 288 -56.32 21.17 180.24
CA THR A 288 -55.99 20.14 179.26
C THR A 288 -56.07 18.75 179.93
N GLU A 289 -56.18 17.70 179.11
CA GLU A 289 -56.02 16.27 179.46
C GLU A 289 -56.98 15.61 180.49
N GLU A 290 -57.38 16.23 181.60
CA GLU A 290 -58.04 15.49 182.72
C GLU A 290 -59.39 14.81 182.38
N LEU A 291 -60.19 15.35 181.45
CA LEU A 291 -61.50 14.76 181.09
C LEU A 291 -61.45 13.62 180.05
N LYS A 292 -60.28 13.28 179.49
CA LYS A 292 -60.14 12.09 178.62
C LYS A 292 -60.24 10.77 179.40
N GLU A 293 -60.00 10.79 180.72
CA GLU A 293 -60.12 9.64 181.63
C GLU A 293 -61.53 9.44 182.24
N LYS A 294 -62.57 10.03 181.62
CA LYS A 294 -63.99 9.79 181.98
C LYS A 294 -64.89 9.54 180.77
N ILE A 295 -64.45 8.91 179.68
CA ILE A 295 -64.10 7.47 179.55
C ILE A 295 -65.18 6.50 180.08
N LYS A 296 -65.53 5.52 179.23
CA LYS A 296 -66.19 4.22 179.48
C LYS A 296 -67.56 4.15 180.18
N SER A 297 -67.97 5.07 181.06
CA SER A 297 -69.14 4.86 181.95
C SER A 297 -70.50 4.82 181.24
N LEU A 298 -70.71 5.64 180.20
CA LEU A 298 -72.01 5.73 179.49
C LEU A 298 -72.15 4.78 178.29
N LYS A 299 -71.20 3.85 178.09
CA LYS A 299 -71.39 2.71 177.17
C LYS A 299 -72.40 1.66 177.72
N ASN A 300 -73.01 1.93 178.87
CA ASN A 300 -73.91 1.02 179.58
C ASN A 300 -75.41 1.37 179.46
N LYS A 301 -75.81 2.41 178.69
CA LYS A 301 -77.23 2.76 178.45
C LYS A 301 -77.73 2.51 177.01
N GLU A 302 -76.99 1.70 176.26
CA GLU A 302 -77.41 1.10 174.98
C GLU A 302 -78.59 0.11 175.15
N ALA A 303 -78.87 -0.35 176.39
CA ALA A 303 -79.72 -1.50 176.66
C ALA A 303 -81.18 -1.21 177.11
N GLU A 304 -81.56 0.04 177.38
CA GLU A 304 -82.67 0.29 178.33
C GLU A 304 -84.08 0.47 177.71
N LEU A 305 -84.21 0.92 176.45
CA LEU A 305 -85.52 1.32 175.87
C LEU A 305 -85.86 0.77 174.48
N GLN A 306 -85.44 -0.47 174.19
CA GLN A 306 -86.04 -1.35 173.18
C GLN A 306 -87.46 -1.85 173.59
N ALA A 307 -88.13 -1.15 174.53
CA ALA A 307 -89.11 -1.73 175.45
C ALA A 307 -90.48 -1.02 175.48
N LYS A 308 -90.88 -0.30 174.42
CA LYS A 308 -92.24 0.28 174.29
C LYS A 308 -92.80 0.14 172.88
N ILE A 309 -93.22 -1.09 172.57
CA ILE A 309 -93.90 -1.49 171.33
C ILE A 309 -95.45 -1.40 171.45
N ASP A 310 -95.97 -1.14 172.65
CA ASP A 310 -97.28 -1.64 173.08
C ASP A 310 -98.50 -0.70 172.95
N LEU A 311 -98.41 0.44 172.23
CA LEU A 311 -99.53 1.38 172.01
C LEU A 311 -99.51 2.03 170.60
N LYS A 312 -99.96 1.44 169.48
CA LYS A 312 -100.81 0.25 169.20
C LYS A 312 -102.33 0.44 169.44
N GLU A 313 -103.14 -0.09 168.52
CA GLU A 313 -104.61 -0.32 168.58
C GLU A 313 -105.57 0.85 168.96
N LYS A 314 -106.14 1.58 167.98
CA LYS A 314 -107.50 2.20 168.02
C LYS A 314 -108.01 2.72 166.66
N GLU A 315 -109.30 2.46 166.32
CA GLU A 315 -109.85 2.53 164.95
C GLU A 315 -111.38 2.86 164.88
N LEU A 316 -111.98 2.78 163.67
CA LEU A 316 -113.41 2.39 163.35
C LEU A 316 -114.61 3.43 163.35
N ASN A 317 -115.46 3.49 162.25
CA ASN A 317 -116.99 3.45 162.15
C ASN A 317 -117.88 4.35 161.14
N ARG A 318 -119.18 3.96 160.82
CA ARG A 318 -120.24 4.40 159.77
C ARG A 318 -121.75 3.96 160.12
N PHE A 319 -122.99 4.08 159.47
CA PHE A 319 -123.84 4.68 158.33
C PHE A 319 -125.40 4.27 158.53
N GLY A 320 -126.58 4.51 157.84
CA GLY A 320 -127.26 5.35 156.75
C GLY A 320 -128.64 4.78 156.13
N MET A 321 -129.77 5.53 155.78
CA MET A 321 -131.10 5.01 155.18
C MET A 321 -132.19 6.02 154.57
N GLN A 322 -133.32 5.62 153.85
CA GLN A 322 -134.46 6.48 153.24
C GLN A 322 -135.78 5.76 152.62
N ARG A 323 -136.98 6.44 152.37
CA ARG A 323 -138.10 6.28 151.29
C ARG A 323 -139.66 6.45 151.66
N VAL A 324 -140.62 6.85 150.73
CA VAL A 324 -142.15 6.97 150.88
C VAL A 324 -143.06 7.07 149.55
N GLU A 325 -144.44 6.94 149.56
CA GLU A 325 -145.51 7.01 148.43
C GLU A 325 -146.98 7.47 148.91
N LYS A 326 -148.24 7.46 148.30
CA LYS A 326 -149.00 6.99 147.04
C LYS A 326 -150.55 7.45 146.88
N ASP A 327 -151.23 7.26 145.68
CA ASP A 327 -152.70 6.96 145.28
C ASP A 327 -154.03 7.86 145.28
N SER A 328 -154.98 7.62 144.32
CA SER A 328 -156.51 7.73 144.38
C SER A 328 -157.28 7.54 143.02
N ALA A 329 -157.99 6.41 142.72
CA ALA A 329 -158.36 6.06 141.32
C ALA A 329 -159.81 5.62 140.89
N GLU A 330 -160.62 4.95 141.71
CA GLU A 330 -161.38 3.80 141.15
C GLU A 330 -162.79 4.04 140.53
N PHE A 331 -163.57 5.06 140.93
CA PHE A 331 -165.00 5.13 140.52
C PHE A 331 -165.25 5.63 139.07
N LYS A 332 -164.24 6.12 138.35
CA LYS A 332 -164.35 6.53 136.93
C LYS A 332 -164.03 5.41 135.92
N ALA A 333 -163.66 4.22 136.41
CA ALA A 333 -163.05 3.19 135.57
C ALA A 333 -164.05 2.52 134.59
N GLU A 334 -165.26 2.20 135.03
CA GLU A 334 -166.12 1.26 134.30
C GLU A 334 -166.96 1.91 133.17
N GLU A 335 -167.31 3.20 133.28
CA GLU A 335 -168.06 3.92 132.23
C GLU A 335 -167.22 4.14 130.96
N ASN A 336 -165.93 4.45 131.11
CA ASN A 336 -164.99 4.61 130.00
C ASN A 336 -164.73 3.29 129.24
N LYS A 337 -164.97 2.15 129.88
CA LYS A 337 -164.66 0.81 129.38
C LYS A 337 -165.56 0.39 128.21
N PHE A 338 -166.84 0.75 128.26
CA PHE A 338 -167.79 0.41 127.20
C PHE A 338 -167.55 1.21 125.91
N LEU A 339 -167.18 2.50 126.04
CA LEU A 339 -166.82 3.35 124.90
C LEU A 339 -165.46 2.98 124.27
N SER A 340 -164.52 2.44 125.06
CA SER A 340 -163.23 1.95 124.54
C SER A 340 -163.42 0.81 123.53
N LEU A 341 -164.21 -0.21 123.89
CA LEU A 341 -164.33 -1.44 123.10
C LEU A 341 -164.93 -1.22 121.71
N LEU A 342 -165.89 -0.29 121.57
CA LEU A 342 -166.50 0.02 120.27
C LEU A 342 -165.50 0.70 119.30
N VAL A 343 -164.55 1.47 119.83
CA VAL A 343 -163.47 2.12 119.05
C VAL A 343 -162.35 1.12 118.70
N GLU A 344 -162.18 0.08 119.51
CA GLU A 344 -161.15 -0.94 119.34
C GLU A 344 -161.53 -1.95 118.23
N ASP A 345 -162.80 -2.35 118.16
CA ASP A 345 -163.32 -3.27 117.13
C ASP A 345 -163.29 -2.66 115.72
N GLN A 346 -163.55 -1.36 115.59
CA GLN A 346 -163.39 -0.64 114.32
C GLN A 346 -161.93 -0.60 113.85
N LYS A 347 -160.98 -0.32 114.77
CA LYS A 347 -159.54 -0.30 114.44
C LYS A 347 -159.05 -1.67 113.95
N LEU A 348 -159.50 -2.75 114.57
CA LEU A 348 -159.09 -4.11 114.21
C LEU A 348 -159.46 -4.46 112.74
N ASN A 349 -160.60 -3.98 112.27
CA ASN A 349 -161.10 -4.25 110.92
C ASN A 349 -160.30 -3.51 109.83
N ASP A 350 -159.88 -2.28 110.09
CA ASP A 350 -159.00 -1.54 109.17
C ASP A 350 -157.55 -2.06 109.19
N ASP A 351 -157.07 -2.54 110.35
CA ASP A 351 -155.75 -3.18 110.49
C ASP A 351 -155.64 -4.50 109.67
N ILE A 352 -156.75 -5.25 109.56
CA ILE A 352 -156.85 -6.44 108.69
C ILE A 352 -156.80 -6.07 107.20
N LYS A 353 -157.47 -4.99 106.77
CA LYS A 353 -157.38 -4.50 105.38
C LYS A 353 -155.96 -4.06 105.03
N PHE A 354 -155.32 -3.31 105.94
CA PHE A 354 -153.93 -2.88 105.77
C PHE A 354 -153.02 -4.08 105.53
N LYS A 355 -153.03 -5.07 106.41
CA LYS A 355 -152.21 -6.29 106.31
C LYS A 355 -152.52 -7.14 105.07
N THR A 356 -153.76 -7.11 104.58
CA THR A 356 -154.11 -7.78 103.32
C THR A 356 -153.41 -7.12 102.13
N SER A 357 -153.42 -5.79 102.05
CA SER A 357 -152.68 -5.05 101.02
C SER A 357 -151.15 -5.13 101.17
N GLU A 358 -150.66 -5.29 102.41
CA GLU A 358 -149.23 -5.49 102.70
C GLU A 358 -148.73 -6.83 102.14
N ILE A 359 -149.51 -7.91 102.28
CA ILE A 359 -149.20 -9.23 101.70
C ILE A 359 -149.16 -9.20 100.17
N GLU A 360 -150.04 -8.44 99.52
CA GLU A 360 -150.06 -8.31 98.07
C GLU A 360 -148.80 -7.58 97.55
N ASN A 361 -148.43 -6.47 98.20
CA ASN A 361 -147.16 -5.76 97.94
C ASN A 361 -145.92 -6.63 98.21
N LEU A 362 -145.96 -7.51 99.22
CA LEU A 362 -144.87 -8.44 99.53
C LEU A 362 -144.71 -9.52 98.44
N ASN A 363 -145.80 -10.06 97.88
CA ASN A 363 -145.72 -10.99 96.75
C ASN A 363 -145.14 -10.33 95.50
N ASP A 364 -145.54 -9.10 95.22
CA ASP A 364 -145.01 -8.30 94.12
C ASP A 364 -143.51 -7.98 94.30
N SER A 365 -143.08 -7.81 95.56
CA SER A 365 -141.67 -7.66 95.93
C SER A 365 -140.89 -8.97 95.79
N ILE A 366 -141.48 -10.11 96.17
CA ILE A 366 -140.87 -11.45 96.01
C ILE A 366 -140.64 -11.80 94.54
N ASN A 367 -141.55 -11.40 93.64
CA ASN A 367 -141.37 -11.61 92.21
C ASN A 367 -140.24 -10.73 91.64
N LYS A 368 -140.20 -9.44 92.00
CA LYS A 368 -139.08 -8.54 91.64
C LYS A 368 -137.75 -9.07 92.16
N LEU A 369 -137.70 -9.56 93.40
CA LEU A 369 -136.51 -10.17 94.00
C LEU A 369 -136.06 -11.46 93.29
N LYS A 370 -136.94 -12.19 92.59
CA LYS A 370 -136.55 -13.34 91.75
C LYS A 370 -135.93 -12.93 90.42
N ASP A 371 -136.45 -11.88 89.79
CA ASP A 371 -135.85 -11.33 88.57
C ASP A 371 -134.51 -10.64 88.89
N GLU A 372 -134.41 -10.00 90.06
CA GLU A 372 -133.13 -9.57 90.64
C GLU A 372 -132.22 -10.76 90.96
N GLU A 373 -132.70 -11.88 91.53
CA GLU A 373 -131.86 -13.07 91.73
C GLU A 373 -131.35 -13.66 90.40
N ALA A 374 -132.18 -13.71 89.36
CA ALA A 374 -131.81 -14.21 88.05
C ALA A 374 -130.77 -13.31 87.35
N THR A 375 -130.94 -11.99 87.42
CA THR A 375 -129.94 -11.04 86.91
C THR A 375 -128.67 -11.01 87.76
N LEU A 376 -128.77 -11.13 89.09
CA LEU A 376 -127.62 -11.27 89.98
C LEU A 376 -126.86 -12.57 89.74
N ARG A 377 -127.50 -13.69 89.40
CA ARG A 377 -126.82 -14.94 89.00
C ARG A 377 -126.05 -14.77 87.69
N ASN A 378 -126.64 -14.13 86.67
CA ASN A 378 -125.94 -13.82 85.42
C ASN A 378 -124.76 -12.87 85.66
N ASN A 379 -124.96 -11.84 86.49
CA ASN A 379 -123.88 -10.96 86.96
C ASN A 379 -122.83 -11.71 87.79
N LEU A 380 -123.19 -12.77 88.53
CA LEU A 380 -122.27 -13.59 89.31
C LEU A 380 -121.38 -14.45 88.41
N ASP A 381 -121.92 -15.01 87.32
CA ASP A 381 -121.13 -15.81 86.37
C ASP A 381 -120.29 -14.91 85.42
N GLN A 382 -120.76 -13.70 85.11
CA GLN A 382 -119.91 -12.64 84.56
C GLN A 382 -118.82 -12.22 85.57
N LEU A 383 -119.15 -12.07 86.85
CA LEU A 383 -118.18 -11.75 87.88
C LEU A 383 -117.13 -12.85 88.00
N LYS A 384 -117.50 -14.14 88.05
CA LYS A 384 -116.56 -15.28 88.04
C LYS A 384 -115.65 -15.26 86.81
N THR A 385 -116.18 -15.07 85.61
CA THR A 385 -115.34 -15.00 84.41
C THR A 385 -114.40 -13.77 84.44
N THR A 386 -114.81 -12.62 85.00
CA THR A 386 -113.86 -11.54 85.30
C THR A 386 -112.95 -11.81 86.50
N GLU A 387 -113.33 -12.66 87.44
CA GLU A 387 -112.56 -13.04 88.62
C GLU A 387 -111.44 -14.01 88.22
N ASP A 388 -111.72 -14.94 87.31
CA ASP A 388 -110.74 -15.88 86.77
C ASP A 388 -109.80 -15.17 85.80
N LEU A 389 -110.29 -14.28 84.92
CA LEU A 389 -109.43 -13.34 84.17
C LEU A 389 -108.62 -12.42 85.10
N LYS A 390 -109.16 -12.01 86.25
CA LYS A 390 -108.40 -11.26 87.27
C LYS A 390 -107.42 -12.14 88.03
N LYS A 391 -107.67 -13.43 88.26
CA LYS A 391 -106.70 -14.36 88.85
C LYS A 391 -105.56 -14.62 87.89
N GLU A 392 -105.83 -14.75 86.60
CA GLU A 392 -104.83 -14.90 85.55
C GLU A 392 -104.01 -13.60 85.39
N LEU A 393 -104.66 -12.43 85.34
CA LEU A 393 -103.98 -11.13 85.41
C LEU A 393 -103.23 -10.91 86.73
N ILE A 394 -103.72 -11.40 87.88
CA ILE A 394 -103.01 -11.32 89.17
C ILE A 394 -101.83 -12.26 89.16
N PHE A 395 -101.92 -13.45 88.56
CA PHE A 395 -100.80 -14.38 88.41
C PHE A 395 -99.73 -13.77 87.50
N GLU A 396 -100.12 -13.25 86.34
CA GLU A 396 -99.22 -12.57 85.38
C GLU A 396 -98.64 -11.28 85.98
N VAL A 397 -99.42 -10.49 86.72
CA VAL A 397 -98.94 -9.32 87.47
C VAL A 397 -98.02 -9.75 88.61
N ASN A 398 -98.25 -10.87 89.28
CA ASN A 398 -97.43 -11.37 90.38
C ASN A 398 -96.12 -12.03 89.91
N ASP A 399 -96.10 -12.67 88.74
CA ASP A 399 -94.86 -13.07 88.05
C ASP A 399 -94.10 -11.82 87.58
N ASN A 400 -94.78 -10.82 87.01
CA ASN A 400 -94.18 -9.51 86.72
C ASN A 400 -93.74 -8.76 87.99
N LEU A 401 -94.39 -8.97 89.14
CA LEU A 401 -94.02 -8.36 90.42
C LEU A 401 -92.81 -9.08 91.00
N SER A 402 -92.79 -10.41 90.97
CA SER A 402 -91.65 -11.25 91.36
C SER A 402 -90.42 -10.96 90.49
N GLU A 403 -90.58 -10.87 89.16
CA GLU A 403 -89.53 -10.36 88.28
C GLU A 403 -89.11 -8.94 88.67
N LYS A 404 -90.06 -8.05 88.97
CA LYS A 404 -89.75 -6.68 89.39
C LYS A 404 -89.12 -6.61 90.77
N GLU A 405 -89.38 -7.53 91.68
CA GLU A 405 -88.80 -7.63 93.03
C GLU A 405 -87.41 -8.26 92.96
N ILE A 406 -87.18 -9.23 92.07
CA ILE A 406 -85.83 -9.71 91.74
C ILE A 406 -85.02 -8.58 91.07
N LYS A 407 -85.62 -7.84 90.15
CA LYS A 407 -85.00 -6.65 89.53
C LYS A 407 -84.84 -5.51 90.53
N LEU A 408 -85.76 -5.32 91.48
CA LEU A 408 -85.67 -4.29 92.53
C LEU A 408 -84.59 -4.67 93.54
N ALA A 409 -84.54 -5.91 94.02
CA ALA A 409 -83.47 -6.42 94.87
C ALA A 409 -82.11 -6.39 94.15
N SER A 410 -82.07 -6.60 92.84
CA SER A 410 -80.86 -6.39 92.03
C SER A 410 -80.51 -4.90 91.92
N ILE A 411 -81.48 -4.01 91.76
CA ILE A 411 -81.29 -2.55 91.71
C ILE A 411 -80.97 -1.97 93.09
N GLU A 412 -81.45 -2.56 94.19
CA GLU A 412 -81.16 -2.22 95.57
C GLU A 412 -79.79 -2.77 95.98
N PHE A 413 -79.43 -3.98 95.55
CA PHE A 413 -78.06 -4.49 95.67
C PHE A 413 -77.09 -3.65 94.82
N GLU A 414 -77.48 -3.23 93.62
CA GLU A 414 -76.73 -2.27 92.81
C GLU A 414 -76.72 -0.88 93.44
N LEU A 415 -77.77 -0.38 94.08
CA LEU A 415 -77.78 0.92 94.75
C LEU A 415 -77.00 0.90 96.07
N GLU A 416 -77.04 -0.19 96.82
CA GLU A 416 -76.21 -0.46 98.00
C GLU A 416 -74.74 -0.54 97.56
N ALA A 417 -74.44 -1.29 96.49
CA ALA A 417 -73.11 -1.37 95.90
C ALA A 417 -72.66 -0.06 95.25
N LYS A 418 -73.56 0.73 94.64
CA LYS A 418 -73.28 2.05 94.06
C LYS A 418 -73.19 3.12 95.13
N THR A 419 -73.86 2.99 96.27
CA THR A 419 -73.71 3.89 97.42
C THR A 419 -72.40 3.58 98.15
N LYS A 420 -72.03 2.30 98.30
CA LYS A 420 -70.69 1.88 98.74
C LYS A 420 -69.62 2.35 97.77
N GLN A 421 -69.75 2.10 96.47
CA GLN A 421 -68.84 2.64 95.44
C GLN A 421 -68.87 4.17 95.36
N LEU A 422 -69.95 4.86 95.77
CA LEU A 422 -70.02 6.31 95.80
C LEU A 422 -69.40 6.89 97.08
N ASP A 423 -69.49 6.20 98.22
CA ASP A 423 -68.84 6.60 99.47
C ASP A 423 -67.36 6.18 99.49
N GLU A 424 -67.01 5.09 98.83
CA GLU A 424 -65.63 4.76 98.43
C GLU A 424 -65.17 5.75 97.38
N ALA A 425 -65.91 6.05 96.29
CA ALA A 425 -65.51 7.11 95.36
C ALA A 425 -65.50 8.51 95.99
N LYS A 426 -66.22 8.80 97.08
CA LYS A 426 -66.07 10.05 97.86
C LYS A 426 -64.84 9.99 98.77
N ARG A 427 -64.53 8.85 99.38
CA ARG A 427 -63.32 8.66 100.19
C ARG A 427 -62.09 8.72 99.30
N GLU A 428 -62.07 7.97 98.21
CA GLU A 428 -61.14 8.08 97.10
C GLU A 428 -61.12 9.51 96.58
N PHE A 429 -62.22 10.15 96.17
CA PHE A 429 -62.17 11.55 95.70
C PHE A 429 -61.68 12.53 96.78
N SER A 430 -61.87 12.28 98.08
CA SER A 430 -61.29 13.08 99.16
C SER A 430 -59.79 12.81 99.35
N ASN A 431 -59.36 11.55 99.25
CA ASN A 431 -57.98 11.10 99.31
C ASN A 431 -57.22 11.52 98.06
N LEU A 432 -57.88 11.53 96.90
CA LEU A 432 -57.41 11.85 95.56
C LEU A 432 -57.56 13.35 95.28
N THR A 433 -58.42 14.09 96.00
CA THR A 433 -58.32 15.56 96.11
C THR A 433 -57.16 15.93 97.03
N ARG A 434 -56.98 15.23 98.16
CA ARG A 434 -55.83 15.45 99.07
C ARG A 434 -54.50 15.02 98.44
N GLU A 435 -54.52 13.97 97.62
CA GLU A 435 -53.40 13.56 96.78
C GLU A 435 -53.30 14.42 95.53
N LEU A 436 -54.37 14.99 94.96
CA LEU A 436 -54.24 16.01 93.92
C LEU A 436 -53.70 17.32 94.49
N GLU A 437 -53.96 17.70 95.74
CA GLU A 437 -53.36 18.88 96.36
C GLU A 437 -51.89 18.60 96.73
N LYS A 438 -51.56 17.40 97.25
CA LYS A 438 -50.16 16.96 97.37
C LYS A 438 -49.48 16.89 96.02
N LYS A 439 -50.11 16.30 95.00
CA LYS A 439 -49.58 16.13 93.64
C LYS A 439 -49.55 17.45 92.89
N ARG A 440 -50.39 18.43 93.22
CA ARG A 440 -50.34 19.81 92.73
C ARG A 440 -49.17 20.54 93.36
N ASN A 441 -48.96 20.40 94.67
CA ASN A 441 -47.78 20.97 95.33
C ASN A 441 -46.49 20.26 94.90
N GLU A 442 -46.53 18.94 94.66
CA GLU A 442 -45.45 18.19 94.03
C GLU A 442 -45.29 18.59 92.56
N ILE A 443 -46.36 18.84 91.79
CA ILE A 443 -46.31 19.33 90.40
C ILE A 443 -45.87 20.78 90.34
N GLU A 444 -46.09 21.60 91.37
CA GLU A 444 -45.62 22.98 91.44
C GLU A 444 -44.12 22.99 91.81
N ASN A 445 -43.70 22.18 92.79
CA ASN A 445 -42.29 21.96 93.08
C ASN A 445 -41.55 21.25 91.94
N LEU A 446 -42.18 20.28 91.27
CA LEU A 446 -41.66 19.62 90.07
C LEU A 446 -41.77 20.51 88.84
N SER A 447 -42.68 21.47 88.75
CA SER A 447 -42.75 22.43 87.64
C SER A 447 -41.71 23.52 87.81
N ASN A 448 -41.47 23.98 89.04
CA ASN A 448 -40.33 24.83 89.36
C ASN A 448 -39.01 24.08 89.12
N SER A 449 -38.87 22.83 89.59
CA SER A 449 -37.67 22.01 89.33
C SER A 449 -37.55 21.53 87.88
N LEU A 450 -38.65 21.37 87.13
CA LEU A 450 -38.66 21.06 85.70
C LEU A 450 -38.53 22.34 84.86
N LYS A 451 -38.77 23.52 85.41
CA LYS A 451 -38.39 24.80 84.82
C LYS A 451 -36.89 25.01 85.00
N GLU A 452 -36.36 24.87 86.22
CA GLU A 452 -34.90 24.84 86.47
C GLU A 452 -34.20 23.78 85.60
N LYS A 453 -34.74 22.56 85.52
CA LYS A 453 -34.22 21.50 84.65
C LYS A 453 -34.55 21.69 83.18
N SER A 454 -35.55 22.49 82.79
CA SER A 454 -35.81 22.85 81.39
C SER A 454 -34.88 23.95 80.95
N ASP A 455 -34.58 24.93 81.79
CA ASP A 455 -33.58 25.96 81.55
C ASP A 455 -32.18 25.34 81.51
N LEU A 456 -31.88 24.38 82.40
CA LEU A 456 -30.67 23.55 82.34
C LEU A 456 -30.68 22.57 81.15
N LEU A 457 -31.82 22.01 80.74
CA LEU A 457 -31.92 21.16 79.55
C LEU A 457 -31.79 21.99 78.27
N ASN A 458 -32.23 23.25 78.28
CA ASN A 458 -32.08 24.20 77.18
C ASN A 458 -30.61 24.64 77.06
N SER A 459 -29.91 24.89 78.17
CA SER A 459 -28.47 25.12 78.14
C SER A 459 -27.71 23.86 77.71
N ILE A 460 -28.02 22.70 78.31
CA ILE A 460 -27.40 21.42 77.92
C ILE A 460 -27.70 21.09 76.47
N SER A 461 -28.90 21.36 75.92
CA SER A 461 -29.22 21.13 74.51
C SER A 461 -28.55 22.15 73.58
N ALA A 462 -28.34 23.39 74.02
CA ALA A 462 -27.53 24.36 73.29
C ALA A 462 -26.03 23.96 73.26
N ASP A 463 -25.55 23.30 74.32
CA ASP A 463 -24.21 22.70 74.39
C ASP A 463 -24.13 21.34 73.69
N LEU A 464 -25.25 20.59 73.60
CA LEU A 464 -25.33 19.29 72.93
C LEU A 464 -25.39 19.46 71.41
N ALA A 465 -26.13 20.45 70.89
CA ALA A 465 -26.25 20.71 69.46
C ALA A 465 -24.90 20.81 68.71
N PRO A 466 -23.87 21.54 69.19
CA PRO A 466 -22.54 21.52 68.55
C PRO A 466 -21.81 20.18 68.75
N VAL A 467 -22.07 19.44 69.84
CA VAL A 467 -21.51 18.10 70.06
C VAL A 467 -22.15 17.06 69.14
N GLU A 468 -23.46 17.11 68.90
CA GLU A 468 -24.19 16.28 67.93
C GLU A 468 -23.78 16.63 66.50
N ALA A 469 -23.67 17.92 66.17
CA ALA A 469 -23.14 18.36 64.88
C ALA A 469 -21.68 17.91 64.67
N MET A 470 -20.86 17.88 65.74
CA MET A 470 -19.51 17.34 65.70
C MET A 470 -19.50 15.81 65.57
N ALA A 471 -20.38 15.10 66.28
CA ALA A 471 -20.52 13.65 66.20
C ALA A 471 -21.00 13.20 64.81
N GLU A 472 -21.97 13.89 64.21
CA GLU A 472 -22.45 13.60 62.86
C GLU A 472 -21.40 13.98 61.79
N ARG A 473 -20.61 15.04 62.00
CA ARG A 473 -19.43 15.32 61.17
C ARG A 473 -18.40 14.19 61.26
N LEU A 474 -17.97 13.81 62.46
CA LEU A 474 -17.01 12.73 62.70
C LEU A 474 -17.51 11.37 62.17
N LYS A 475 -18.81 11.10 62.26
CA LYS A 475 -19.48 9.91 61.71
C LYS A 475 -19.48 9.88 60.18
N ASN A 476 -19.69 11.02 59.52
CA ASN A 476 -19.61 11.11 58.06
C ASN A 476 -18.15 11.17 57.55
N GLU A 477 -17.25 11.75 58.33
CA GLU A 477 -15.81 11.71 58.08
C GLU A 477 -15.24 10.28 58.24
N ALA A 478 -15.65 9.54 59.28
CA ALA A 478 -15.33 8.13 59.47
C ALA A 478 -15.79 7.29 58.25
N LYS A 479 -17.06 7.43 57.82
CA LYS A 479 -17.54 6.79 56.58
C LYS A 479 -16.71 7.18 55.36
N ALA A 480 -16.31 8.43 55.21
CA ALA A 480 -15.45 8.88 54.11
C ALA A 480 -14.05 8.25 54.18
N TYR A 481 -13.49 8.03 55.38
CA TYR A 481 -12.26 7.27 55.56
C TYR A 481 -12.44 5.77 55.28
N GLU A 482 -13.57 5.17 55.63
CA GLU A 482 -13.87 3.77 55.27
C GLU A 482 -14.02 3.58 53.76
N MET A 483 -14.75 4.47 53.06
CA MET A 483 -14.84 4.44 51.60
C MET A 483 -13.46 4.61 50.96
N ARG A 484 -12.65 5.57 51.43
CA ARG A 484 -11.26 5.75 50.97
C ARG A 484 -10.37 4.53 51.25
N ARG A 485 -10.53 3.87 52.39
CA ARG A 485 -9.82 2.63 52.75
C ARG A 485 -10.19 1.51 51.77
N ASP A 486 -11.47 1.35 51.48
CA ASP A 486 -11.97 0.26 50.63
C ASP A 486 -11.68 0.51 49.14
N ASP A 487 -11.68 1.77 48.70
CA ASP A 487 -11.19 2.18 47.38
C ASP A 487 -9.68 1.97 47.23
N ALA A 488 -8.88 2.40 48.22
CA ALA A 488 -7.44 2.14 48.24
C ALA A 488 -7.13 0.64 48.30
N HIS A 489 -7.95 -0.16 48.99
CA HIS A 489 -7.78 -1.61 49.03
C HIS A 489 -8.14 -2.26 47.68
N ARG A 490 -9.19 -1.79 47.00
CA ARG A 490 -9.51 -2.20 45.62
C ARG A 490 -8.36 -1.87 44.66
N GLN A 491 -7.85 -0.64 44.70
CA GLN A 491 -6.69 -0.23 43.88
C GLN A 491 -5.48 -1.14 44.15
N LEU A 492 -5.12 -1.38 45.42
CA LEU A 492 -4.02 -2.28 45.80
C LEU A 492 -4.22 -3.73 45.34
N ILE A 493 -5.44 -4.19 45.08
CA ILE A 493 -5.72 -5.51 44.51
C ILE A 493 -5.52 -5.51 42.98
N GLU A 494 -5.85 -4.41 42.30
CA GLU A 494 -5.63 -4.25 40.86
C GLU A 494 -4.13 -4.03 40.55
N ASP A 495 -3.46 -3.14 41.28
CA ASP A 495 -2.01 -2.92 41.20
C ASP A 495 -1.22 -4.23 41.42
N ARG A 496 -1.68 -5.11 42.32
CA ARG A 496 -1.07 -6.43 42.53
C ARG A 496 -1.23 -7.35 41.33
N LYS A 497 -2.43 -7.43 40.74
CA LYS A 497 -2.69 -8.24 39.53
C LYS A 497 -1.87 -7.76 38.34
N GLU A 498 -1.75 -6.44 38.16
CA GLU A 498 -0.91 -5.86 37.11
C GLU A 498 0.57 -6.11 37.37
N ASN A 499 1.05 -5.99 38.62
CA ASN A 499 2.42 -6.33 39.00
C ASN A 499 2.75 -7.82 38.78
N GLU A 500 1.81 -8.73 39.06
CA GLU A 500 1.95 -10.17 38.74
C GLU A 500 1.99 -10.43 37.24
N ARG A 501 1.12 -9.80 36.45
CA ARG A 501 1.14 -9.85 34.98
C ARG A 501 2.48 -9.33 34.43
N LEU A 502 2.93 -8.16 34.89
CA LEU A 502 4.19 -7.53 34.47
C LEU A 502 5.41 -8.37 34.87
N LYS A 503 5.40 -9.05 36.02
CA LYS A 503 6.44 -10.02 36.39
C LYS A 503 6.50 -11.19 35.43
N GLU A 504 5.35 -11.72 35.02
CA GLU A 504 5.27 -12.85 34.09
C GLU A 504 5.62 -12.45 32.65
N GLU A 505 5.27 -11.25 32.21
CA GLU A 505 5.77 -10.67 30.94
C GLU A 505 7.29 -10.43 30.99
N ASN A 506 7.82 -9.88 32.09
CA ASN A 506 9.25 -9.66 32.29
C ASN A 506 10.04 -10.99 32.37
N ARG A 507 9.45 -12.04 32.95
CA ARG A 507 9.98 -13.42 32.91
C ARG A 507 10.08 -13.92 31.48
N LYS A 508 8.99 -13.87 30.71
CA LYS A 508 8.98 -14.27 29.29
C LYS A 508 10.02 -13.48 28.48
N LEU A 509 10.17 -12.18 28.72
CA LEU A 509 11.20 -11.35 28.07
C LEU A 509 12.62 -11.79 28.46
N LYS A 510 12.88 -12.14 29.73
CA LYS A 510 14.17 -12.70 30.17
C LYS A 510 14.49 -14.07 29.57
N GLU A 511 13.47 -14.87 29.25
CA GLU A 511 13.64 -16.16 28.57
C GLU A 511 13.83 -15.97 27.04
N ILE A 512 13.22 -14.94 26.44
CA ILE A 512 13.30 -14.64 24.98
C ILE A 512 14.56 -13.86 24.59
N ILE A 513 15.03 -12.90 25.42
CA ILE A 513 16.20 -12.05 25.10
C ILE A 513 17.48 -12.87 24.79
N PRO A 514 17.85 -13.92 25.56
CA PRO A 514 18.98 -14.79 25.23
C PRO A 514 18.84 -15.46 23.85
N LEU A 515 17.65 -15.98 23.52
CA LEU A 515 17.37 -16.64 22.24
C LEU A 515 17.46 -15.66 21.07
N LEU A 516 17.03 -14.41 21.25
CA LEU A 516 17.20 -13.35 20.25
C LEU A 516 18.67 -12.90 20.11
N ALA A 517 19.44 -12.89 21.19
CA ALA A 517 20.88 -12.58 21.15
C ALA A 517 21.69 -13.70 20.46
N GLU A 518 21.37 -14.96 20.76
CA GLU A 518 21.92 -16.13 20.07
C GLU A 518 21.57 -16.10 18.58
N ARG A 519 20.29 -15.89 18.24
CA ARG A 519 19.85 -15.78 16.84
C ARG A 519 20.49 -14.59 16.11
N LYS A 520 20.77 -13.49 16.80
CA LYS A 520 21.54 -12.36 16.26
C LYS A 520 22.98 -12.79 15.95
N MET A 521 23.66 -13.50 16.86
CA MET A 521 25.01 -14.04 16.60
C MET A 521 25.04 -15.06 15.45
N GLU A 522 24.01 -15.89 15.29
CA GLU A 522 23.88 -16.79 14.13
C GLU A 522 23.77 -16.01 12.82
N ILE A 523 22.96 -14.94 12.78
CA ILE A 523 22.80 -14.09 11.60
C ILE A 523 24.09 -13.32 11.30
N GLU A 524 24.79 -12.81 12.33
CA GLU A 524 26.08 -12.13 12.16
C GLU A 524 27.15 -13.07 11.58
N LYS A 525 27.28 -14.30 12.09
CA LYS A 525 28.16 -15.33 11.49
C LYS A 525 27.71 -15.74 10.09
N SER A 526 26.41 -15.86 9.83
CA SER A 526 25.89 -16.14 8.50
C SER A 526 26.27 -15.03 7.51
N ASN A 527 26.17 -13.77 7.91
CA ASN A 527 26.58 -12.63 7.10
C ASN A 527 28.09 -12.60 6.88
N GLU A 528 28.91 -12.83 7.91
CA GLU A 528 30.37 -12.94 7.80
C GLU A 528 30.79 -14.02 6.77
N THR A 529 30.13 -15.19 6.79
CA THR A 529 30.40 -16.24 5.78
C THR A 529 29.87 -15.88 4.38
N LEU A 530 28.80 -15.09 4.27
CA LEU A 530 28.31 -14.57 2.98
C LEU A 530 29.25 -13.49 2.43
N GLU A 531 29.69 -12.53 3.23
CA GLU A 531 30.70 -11.53 2.86
C GLU A 531 32.01 -12.21 2.46
N THR A 532 32.45 -13.22 3.19
CA THR A 532 33.62 -14.06 2.81
C THR A 532 33.40 -14.74 1.47
N ARG A 533 32.19 -15.25 1.17
CA ARG A 533 31.87 -15.82 -0.16
C ARG A 533 31.86 -14.76 -1.26
N PHE A 534 31.28 -13.58 -1.02
CA PHE A 534 31.28 -12.48 -1.97
C PHE A 534 32.69 -11.94 -2.23
N ALA A 535 33.51 -11.75 -1.21
CA ALA A 535 34.91 -11.35 -1.35
C ALA A 535 35.69 -12.36 -2.21
N ASN A 536 35.51 -13.66 -1.97
CA ASN A 536 36.12 -14.69 -2.82
C ASN A 536 35.56 -14.71 -4.25
N LEU A 537 34.27 -14.43 -4.44
CA LEU A 537 33.63 -14.31 -5.76
C LEU A 537 34.19 -13.12 -6.54
N PHE A 538 34.29 -11.94 -5.92
CA PHE A 538 34.91 -10.75 -6.51
C PHE A 538 36.41 -10.95 -6.77
N ARG A 539 37.12 -11.71 -5.92
CA ARG A 539 38.53 -12.07 -6.17
C ARG A 539 38.66 -12.93 -7.42
N ARG A 540 37.82 -13.97 -7.57
CA ARG A 540 37.76 -14.82 -8.77
C ARG A 540 37.37 -14.03 -10.02
N PHE A 541 36.35 -13.19 -9.96
CA PHE A 541 35.99 -12.33 -11.09
C PHE A 541 37.13 -11.38 -11.47
N ASN A 542 37.87 -10.81 -10.51
CA ASN A 542 39.06 -10.01 -10.82
C ASN A 542 40.22 -10.86 -11.39
N GLU A 543 40.40 -12.10 -10.95
CA GLU A 543 41.36 -13.05 -11.55
C GLU A 543 40.99 -13.37 -13.02
N GLU A 544 39.73 -13.73 -13.27
CA GLU A 544 39.17 -14.01 -14.60
C GLU A 544 39.20 -12.79 -15.53
N LEU A 545 38.84 -11.59 -15.03
CA LEU A 545 38.83 -10.35 -15.82
C LEU A 545 40.28 -9.91 -16.14
N ASN A 546 41.24 -10.16 -15.26
CA ASN A 546 42.66 -10.00 -15.57
C ASN A 546 43.17 -11.04 -16.59
N GLU A 547 42.70 -12.29 -16.55
CA GLU A 547 42.97 -13.25 -17.63
C GLU A 547 42.36 -12.83 -18.96
N ILE A 548 41.13 -12.33 -18.97
CA ILE A 548 40.45 -11.83 -20.17
C ILE A 548 41.22 -10.63 -20.73
N ASN A 549 41.67 -9.69 -19.90
CA ASN A 549 42.51 -8.57 -20.34
C ASN A 549 43.87 -9.04 -20.89
N LYS A 550 44.52 -10.04 -20.29
CA LYS A 550 45.74 -10.65 -20.85
C LYS A 550 45.48 -11.30 -22.21
N LYS A 551 44.41 -12.10 -22.33
CA LYS A 551 43.98 -12.75 -23.59
C LYS A 551 43.65 -11.70 -24.66
N ARG A 552 42.98 -10.61 -24.29
CA ARG A 552 42.68 -9.47 -25.17
C ARG A 552 43.96 -8.79 -25.65
N GLY A 553 44.91 -8.49 -24.76
CA GLY A 553 46.23 -7.93 -25.13
C GLY A 553 47.04 -8.85 -26.05
N THR A 554 46.98 -10.18 -25.87
CA THR A 554 47.61 -11.12 -26.82
C THR A 554 46.89 -11.16 -28.17
N LEU A 555 45.56 -11.01 -28.21
CA LEU A 555 44.80 -10.92 -29.46
C LEU A 555 45.07 -9.60 -30.18
N GLU A 556 45.13 -8.47 -29.46
CA GLU A 556 45.54 -7.16 -29.99
C GLU A 556 46.93 -7.22 -30.65
N GLN A 557 47.91 -7.90 -30.01
CA GLN A 557 49.23 -8.13 -30.61
C GLN A 557 49.22 -9.08 -31.82
N VAL A 558 48.33 -10.08 -31.84
CA VAL A 558 48.17 -10.98 -33.00
C VAL A 558 47.49 -10.24 -34.16
N ILE A 559 46.53 -9.37 -33.88
CA ILE A 559 45.86 -8.50 -34.86
C ILE A 559 46.88 -7.54 -35.46
N LEU A 560 47.65 -6.80 -34.66
CA LEU A 560 48.72 -5.90 -35.15
C LEU A 560 49.76 -6.63 -36.03
N LYS A 561 50.11 -7.88 -35.69
CA LYS A 561 50.99 -8.70 -36.53
C LYS A 561 50.32 -9.16 -37.83
N LYS A 562 49.02 -9.44 -37.81
CA LYS A 562 48.22 -9.80 -38.99
C LYS A 562 48.04 -8.61 -39.92
N GLU A 563 47.66 -7.44 -39.39
CA GLU A 563 47.56 -6.17 -40.11
C GLU A 563 48.89 -5.81 -40.78
N LYS A 564 50.01 -5.83 -40.03
CA LYS A 564 51.34 -5.60 -40.61
C LYS A 564 51.65 -6.58 -41.76
N ASN A 565 51.30 -7.86 -41.62
CA ASN A 565 51.52 -8.85 -42.68
C ASN A 565 50.54 -8.76 -43.86
N ILE A 566 49.37 -8.14 -43.66
CA ILE A 566 48.44 -7.76 -44.73
C ILE A 566 49.04 -6.58 -45.50
N ASN A 567 49.44 -5.50 -44.82
CA ASN A 567 50.06 -4.33 -45.44
C ASN A 567 51.34 -4.70 -46.22
N GLU A 568 52.19 -5.57 -45.67
CA GLU A 568 53.37 -6.13 -46.36
C GLU A 568 52.98 -6.89 -47.65
N LYS A 569 51.87 -7.62 -47.64
CA LYS A 569 51.36 -8.34 -48.81
C LYS A 569 50.66 -7.42 -49.81
N GLU A 570 50.00 -6.36 -49.36
CA GLU A 570 49.38 -5.34 -50.21
C GLU A 570 50.46 -4.52 -50.94
N GLN A 571 51.57 -4.18 -50.28
CA GLN A 571 52.75 -3.62 -50.97
C GLN A 571 53.30 -4.59 -52.02
N LEU A 572 53.54 -5.86 -51.67
CA LEU A 572 54.00 -6.88 -52.64
C LEU A 572 52.99 -7.17 -53.76
N LEU A 573 51.70 -6.89 -53.55
CA LEU A 573 50.66 -6.99 -54.57
C LEU A 573 50.69 -5.76 -55.50
N LEU A 574 50.82 -4.55 -54.93
CA LEU A 574 50.98 -3.30 -55.68
C LEU A 574 52.25 -3.32 -56.54
N GLU A 575 53.39 -3.76 -56.01
CA GLU A 575 54.63 -3.94 -56.77
C GLU A 575 54.44 -4.92 -57.94
N LYS A 576 53.69 -6.01 -57.73
CA LYS A 576 53.36 -6.96 -58.79
C LYS A 576 52.38 -6.42 -59.83
N ILE A 577 51.41 -5.59 -59.42
CA ILE A 577 50.50 -4.91 -60.34
C ILE A 577 51.28 -3.91 -61.20
N ILE A 578 52.15 -3.09 -60.61
CA ILE A 578 53.02 -2.17 -61.35
C ILE A 578 53.91 -2.92 -62.35
N ALA A 579 54.55 -4.02 -61.91
CA ALA A 579 55.36 -4.85 -62.81
C ALA A 579 54.52 -5.55 -63.92
N LEU A 580 53.26 -5.88 -63.64
CA LEU A 580 52.33 -6.40 -64.65
C LEU A 580 51.93 -5.32 -65.65
N ASP A 581 51.54 -4.13 -65.20
CA ASP A 581 51.19 -2.97 -66.03
C ASP A 581 52.38 -2.56 -66.94
N GLU A 582 53.61 -2.59 -66.41
CA GLU A 582 54.83 -2.36 -67.21
C GLU A 582 55.07 -3.50 -68.22
N SER A 583 54.83 -4.75 -67.83
CA SER A 583 54.94 -5.88 -68.76
C SER A 583 53.86 -5.87 -69.86
N GLU A 584 52.64 -5.41 -69.55
CA GLU A 584 51.54 -5.28 -70.50
C GLU A 584 51.78 -4.09 -71.45
N ARG A 585 52.31 -2.97 -70.96
CA ARG A 585 52.83 -1.88 -71.80
C ARG A 585 53.94 -2.35 -72.74
N LEU A 586 54.90 -3.12 -72.23
CA LEU A 586 55.97 -3.70 -73.06
C LEU A 586 55.41 -4.66 -74.11
N LEU A 587 54.43 -5.49 -73.75
CA LEU A 587 53.80 -6.45 -74.65
C LEU A 587 52.94 -5.77 -75.71
N ASN A 588 52.24 -4.68 -75.37
CA ASN A 588 51.51 -3.85 -76.33
C ASN A 588 52.47 -3.11 -77.28
N LEU A 589 53.57 -2.52 -76.80
CA LEU A 589 54.63 -1.97 -77.65
C LEU A 589 55.24 -3.03 -78.58
N LYS A 590 55.47 -4.25 -78.07
CA LYS A 590 55.95 -5.37 -78.89
C LYS A 590 54.91 -5.85 -79.90
N ARG A 591 53.62 -5.67 -79.62
CA ARG A 591 52.53 -5.93 -80.57
C ARG A 591 52.49 -4.87 -81.66
N GLU A 592 52.59 -3.59 -81.32
CA GLU A 592 52.70 -2.49 -82.29
C GLU A 592 53.96 -2.65 -83.18
N GLU A 593 55.09 -3.08 -82.61
CA GLU A 593 56.28 -3.47 -83.40
C GLU A 593 55.98 -4.66 -84.33
N ILE A 594 55.32 -5.73 -83.85
CA ILE A 594 54.96 -6.90 -84.67
C ILE A 594 54.01 -6.50 -85.80
N ASP A 595 52.95 -5.74 -85.51
CA ASP A 595 51.98 -5.27 -86.50
C ASP A 595 52.68 -4.41 -87.58
N SER A 596 53.66 -3.58 -87.19
CA SER A 596 54.51 -2.82 -88.12
C SER A 596 55.48 -3.70 -88.92
N TYR A 597 56.05 -4.76 -88.33
CA TYR A 597 56.85 -5.75 -89.07
C TYR A 597 56.00 -6.60 -90.01
N GLU A 598 54.75 -6.91 -89.67
CA GLU A 598 53.79 -7.60 -90.55
C GLU A 598 53.36 -6.70 -91.72
N GLU A 599 53.14 -5.40 -91.49
CA GLU A 599 52.90 -4.43 -92.57
C GLU A 599 54.13 -4.27 -93.49
N LEU A 600 55.34 -4.23 -92.93
CA LEU A 600 56.59 -4.26 -93.71
C LEU A 600 56.74 -5.56 -94.51
N LEU A 601 56.47 -6.72 -93.92
CA LEU A 601 56.49 -8.02 -94.60
C LEU A 601 55.43 -8.12 -95.70
N LYS A 602 54.24 -7.53 -95.49
CA LYS A 602 53.18 -7.41 -96.50
C LYS A 602 53.64 -6.54 -97.67
N ASN A 603 54.18 -5.35 -97.40
CA ASN A 603 54.74 -4.46 -98.41
C ASN A 603 55.91 -5.12 -99.19
N ILE A 604 56.78 -5.88 -98.51
CA ILE A 604 57.87 -6.65 -99.14
C ILE A 604 57.32 -7.78 -100.01
N ASN A 605 56.27 -8.48 -99.59
CA ASN A 605 55.62 -9.51 -100.40
C ASN A 605 54.89 -8.93 -101.62
N GLU A 606 54.20 -7.78 -101.48
CA GLU A 606 53.59 -7.07 -102.61
C GLU A 606 54.64 -6.57 -103.61
N GLN A 607 55.77 -6.03 -103.13
CA GLN A 607 56.92 -5.69 -103.98
C GLN A 607 57.54 -6.92 -104.66
N LYS A 608 57.67 -8.04 -103.93
CA LYS A 608 58.16 -9.31 -104.47
C LYS A 608 57.22 -9.86 -105.54
N GLU A 609 55.91 -9.80 -105.36
CA GLU A 609 54.93 -10.19 -106.38
C GLU A 609 54.97 -9.26 -107.58
N ALA A 610 55.13 -7.94 -107.39
CA ALA A 610 55.34 -7.00 -108.50
C ALA A 610 56.62 -7.33 -109.30
N ILE A 611 57.75 -7.54 -108.61
CA ILE A 611 59.03 -7.93 -109.22
C ILE A 611 58.93 -9.30 -109.91
N GLN A 612 58.18 -10.26 -109.34
CA GLN A 612 57.97 -11.58 -109.93
C GLN A 612 57.07 -11.51 -111.18
N ASN A 613 56.06 -10.64 -111.19
CA ASN A 613 55.24 -10.35 -112.37
C ASN A 613 56.03 -9.64 -113.47
N ASP A 614 56.91 -8.69 -113.11
CA ASP A 614 57.78 -8.03 -114.09
C ASP A 614 58.89 -8.97 -114.60
N LEU A 615 59.43 -9.88 -113.77
CA LEU A 615 60.28 -10.99 -114.22
C LEU A 615 59.56 -11.87 -115.23
N LEU A 616 58.33 -12.31 -114.95
CA LEU A 616 57.51 -13.08 -115.90
C LEU A 616 57.25 -12.31 -117.21
N ARG A 617 57.12 -10.97 -117.17
CA ARG A 617 57.03 -10.11 -118.36
C ARG A 617 58.37 -9.97 -119.11
N PHE A 618 59.49 -9.97 -118.40
CA PHE A 618 60.82 -9.96 -119.03
C PHE A 618 61.17 -11.32 -119.63
N ASP A 619 60.85 -12.43 -118.96
CA ASP A 619 60.94 -13.79 -119.50
C ASP A 619 60.06 -13.94 -120.74
N GLY A 620 58.81 -13.44 -120.70
CA GLY A 620 57.91 -13.38 -121.86
C GLY A 620 58.56 -12.64 -123.04
N LYS A 621 59.03 -11.40 -122.82
CA LYS A 621 59.76 -10.62 -123.83
C LYS A 621 61.04 -11.31 -124.32
N ALA A 622 61.74 -12.05 -123.46
CA ALA A 622 62.93 -12.81 -123.82
C ALA A 622 62.59 -14.05 -124.65
N THR A 623 61.47 -14.72 -124.39
CA THR A 623 60.94 -15.76 -125.28
C THR A 623 60.46 -15.18 -126.61
N ASP A 624 59.81 -14.02 -126.63
CA ASP A 624 59.40 -13.35 -127.87
C ASP A 624 60.62 -12.93 -128.71
N GLN A 625 61.66 -12.35 -128.09
CA GLN A 625 62.93 -12.06 -128.75
C GLN A 625 63.64 -13.33 -129.23
N LYS A 626 63.61 -14.42 -128.46
CA LYS A 626 64.20 -15.70 -128.86
C LYS A 626 63.45 -16.33 -130.04
N ASN A 627 62.13 -16.21 -130.07
CA ASN A 627 61.30 -16.64 -131.19
C ASN A 627 61.59 -15.80 -132.44
N LEU A 628 61.65 -14.47 -132.31
CA LEU A 628 62.02 -13.57 -133.40
C LEU A 628 63.46 -13.85 -133.92
N ILE A 629 64.42 -14.12 -133.03
CA ILE A 629 65.77 -14.54 -133.43
C ILE A 629 65.72 -15.89 -134.17
N HIS A 630 64.86 -16.82 -133.77
CA HIS A 630 64.71 -18.11 -134.45
C HIS A 630 64.03 -17.97 -135.82
N GLU A 631 63.02 -17.10 -135.96
CA GLU A 631 62.41 -16.74 -137.24
C GLU A 631 63.43 -16.09 -138.18
N LEU A 632 64.22 -15.13 -137.68
CA LEU A 632 65.32 -14.51 -138.43
C LEU A 632 66.44 -15.51 -138.78
N GLN A 633 66.69 -16.53 -137.96
CA GLN A 633 67.59 -17.63 -138.29
C GLN A 633 67.04 -18.53 -139.40
N LEU A 634 65.74 -18.85 -139.36
CA LEU A 634 65.06 -19.63 -140.41
C LEU A 634 65.00 -18.83 -141.73
N GLU A 635 64.77 -17.53 -141.68
CA GLU A 635 64.86 -16.64 -142.83
C GLU A 635 66.30 -16.55 -143.36
N ALA A 636 67.30 -16.39 -142.48
CA ALA A 636 68.70 -16.42 -142.86
C ALA A 636 69.10 -17.77 -143.50
N GLU A 637 68.62 -18.90 -142.99
CA GLU A 637 68.80 -20.21 -143.63
C GLU A 637 68.10 -20.31 -145.00
N MET A 638 66.90 -19.76 -145.14
CA MET A 638 66.18 -19.70 -146.43
C MET A 638 66.94 -18.82 -147.44
N ILE A 639 67.51 -17.71 -147.00
CA ILE A 639 68.38 -16.84 -147.81
C ILE A 639 69.70 -17.57 -148.14
N GLN A 640 70.31 -18.28 -147.19
CA GLN A 640 71.52 -19.08 -147.40
C GLN A 640 71.28 -20.20 -148.42
N LYS A 641 70.12 -20.87 -148.36
CA LYS A 641 69.70 -21.90 -149.33
C LYS A 641 69.42 -21.28 -150.72
N LYS A 642 68.74 -20.13 -150.80
CA LYS A 642 68.58 -19.39 -152.07
C LYS A 642 69.92 -18.95 -152.65
N LYS A 643 70.83 -18.45 -151.81
CA LYS A 643 72.21 -18.11 -152.17
C LYS A 643 72.95 -19.32 -152.72
N GLN A 644 72.88 -20.48 -152.06
CA GLN A 644 73.49 -21.73 -152.55
C GLN A 644 72.90 -22.21 -153.89
N VAL A 645 71.59 -22.01 -154.12
CA VAL A 645 70.97 -22.30 -155.44
C VAL A 645 71.51 -21.34 -156.50
N VAL A 646 71.57 -20.04 -156.23
CA VAL A 646 72.09 -19.02 -157.16
C VAL A 646 73.60 -19.19 -157.40
N GLU A 647 74.38 -19.57 -156.38
CA GLU A 647 75.80 -19.92 -156.52
C GLU A 647 75.97 -21.17 -157.40
N LYS A 648 75.10 -22.17 -157.27
CA LYS A 648 75.12 -23.35 -158.12
C LYS A 648 74.69 -23.05 -159.57
N GLU A 649 73.67 -22.21 -159.77
CA GLU A 649 73.30 -21.71 -161.10
C GLU A 649 74.44 -20.89 -161.73
N LEU A 650 75.19 -20.13 -160.93
CA LEU A 650 76.41 -19.44 -161.35
C LEU A 650 77.55 -20.40 -161.71
N ASP A 651 77.77 -21.47 -160.95
CA ASP A 651 78.76 -22.51 -161.28
C ASP A 651 78.37 -23.29 -162.55
N ASP A 652 77.09 -23.61 -162.73
CA ASP A 652 76.58 -24.23 -163.96
C ASP A 652 76.77 -23.29 -165.16
N ILE A 653 76.47 -21.98 -165.01
CA ILE A 653 76.78 -20.94 -166.00
C ILE A 653 78.29 -20.79 -166.25
N LEU A 654 79.13 -20.84 -165.21
CA LEU A 654 80.59 -20.77 -165.34
C LEU A 654 81.16 -22.00 -166.03
N SER A 655 80.55 -23.18 -165.86
CA SER A 655 80.91 -24.40 -166.61
C SER A 655 80.51 -24.30 -168.09
N ALA A 656 79.32 -23.77 -168.39
CA ALA A 656 78.86 -23.48 -169.75
C ALA A 656 79.69 -22.39 -170.43
N THR A 657 80.16 -21.41 -169.65
CA THR A 657 81.03 -20.33 -170.13
C THR A 657 82.46 -20.84 -170.33
N SER A 658 82.99 -21.69 -169.44
CA SER A 658 84.32 -22.30 -169.56
C SER A 658 84.41 -23.27 -170.74
N SER A 659 83.34 -24.00 -171.04
CA SER A 659 83.25 -24.85 -172.24
C SER A 659 83.13 -24.04 -173.54
N ARG A 660 82.39 -22.93 -173.53
CA ARG A 660 82.43 -21.94 -174.64
C ARG A 660 83.82 -21.35 -174.83
N ILE A 661 84.47 -20.90 -173.76
CA ILE A 661 85.85 -20.37 -173.78
C ILE A 661 86.82 -21.40 -174.35
N LYS A 662 86.69 -22.70 -174.03
CA LYS A 662 87.49 -23.75 -174.67
C LYS A 662 87.29 -23.78 -176.20
N SER A 663 86.04 -23.77 -176.68
CA SER A 663 85.77 -23.76 -178.12
C SER A 663 86.27 -22.49 -178.83
N ASP A 664 86.25 -21.33 -178.15
CA ASP A 664 86.81 -20.10 -178.70
C ASP A 664 88.35 -20.07 -178.61
N THR A 665 89.00 -20.73 -177.63
CA THR A 665 90.46 -20.93 -177.65
C THR A 665 90.92 -21.85 -178.77
N GLU A 666 90.13 -22.87 -179.14
CA GLU A 666 90.43 -23.73 -180.30
C GLU A 666 90.25 -22.98 -181.63
N ARG A 667 89.28 -22.05 -181.72
CA ARG A 667 89.19 -21.09 -182.84
C ARG A 667 90.37 -20.11 -182.85
N LYS A 668 90.78 -19.63 -181.67
CA LYS A 668 91.91 -18.71 -181.52
C LYS A 668 93.25 -19.37 -181.88
N LEU A 669 93.38 -20.68 -181.69
CA LEU A 669 94.51 -21.48 -182.18
C LEU A 669 94.56 -21.53 -183.71
N LYS A 670 93.44 -21.80 -184.40
CA LYS A 670 93.41 -21.78 -185.87
C LYS A 670 93.74 -20.39 -186.44
N LEU A 671 93.21 -19.33 -185.81
CA LEU A 671 93.58 -17.96 -186.14
C LEU A 671 95.05 -17.64 -185.82
N ALA A 672 95.65 -18.28 -184.80
CA ALA A 672 97.08 -18.14 -184.50
C ALA A 672 97.96 -18.87 -185.52
N ASP A 673 97.55 -20.05 -186.00
CA ASP A 673 98.23 -20.76 -187.10
C ASP A 673 98.20 -19.93 -188.39
N GLU A 674 97.03 -19.37 -188.74
CA GLU A 674 96.88 -18.43 -189.87
C GLU A 674 97.74 -17.16 -189.68
N ILE A 675 97.71 -16.53 -188.50
CA ILE A 675 98.57 -15.37 -188.18
C ILE A 675 100.06 -15.73 -188.30
N ASN A 676 100.48 -16.92 -187.86
CA ASN A 676 101.89 -17.31 -187.98
C ASN A 676 102.28 -17.73 -189.41
N GLU A 677 101.34 -18.13 -190.27
CA GLU A 677 101.61 -18.20 -191.72
C GLU A 677 101.89 -16.80 -192.32
N TYR A 678 101.25 -15.74 -191.79
CA TYR A 678 101.63 -14.36 -192.09
C TYR A 678 102.94 -13.91 -191.41
N GLU A 679 103.28 -14.36 -190.20
CA GLU A 679 104.63 -14.12 -189.62
C GLU A 679 105.74 -14.86 -190.39
N ASN A 680 105.46 -16.02 -190.97
CA ASN A 680 106.35 -16.73 -191.89
C ASN A 680 106.50 -15.97 -193.22
N ARG A 681 105.45 -15.30 -193.73
CA ARG A 681 105.58 -14.34 -194.85
C ARG A 681 106.40 -13.10 -194.47
N LEU A 682 106.19 -12.54 -193.29
CA LEU A 682 106.94 -11.39 -192.79
C LEU A 682 108.42 -11.70 -192.58
N THR A 683 108.77 -12.87 -192.04
CA THR A 683 110.16 -13.31 -191.91
C THR A 683 110.78 -13.72 -193.23
N LYS A 684 109.99 -14.14 -194.23
CA LYS A 684 110.46 -14.26 -195.62
C LYS A 684 110.83 -12.89 -196.20
N LEU A 685 109.94 -11.91 -196.12
CA LEU A 685 110.22 -10.50 -196.45
C LEU A 685 111.42 -9.93 -195.68
N ASN A 686 111.59 -10.30 -194.41
CA ASN A 686 112.74 -9.87 -193.61
C ASN A 686 114.04 -10.58 -194.03
N ASN A 687 113.97 -11.80 -194.58
CA ASN A 687 115.10 -12.44 -195.26
C ASN A 687 115.38 -11.78 -196.62
N ASP A 688 114.36 -11.43 -197.42
CA ASP A 688 114.52 -10.71 -198.69
C ASP A 688 115.18 -9.33 -198.46
N ILE A 689 114.79 -8.62 -197.40
CA ILE A 689 115.42 -7.38 -196.93
C ILE A 689 116.86 -7.64 -196.45
N LYS A 690 117.14 -8.78 -195.82
CA LYS A 690 118.47 -9.11 -195.32
C LYS A 690 119.41 -9.64 -196.41
N GLU A 691 118.88 -10.23 -197.48
CA GLU A 691 119.59 -10.46 -198.73
C GLU A 691 119.86 -9.13 -199.44
N SER A 692 118.94 -8.17 -199.43
CA SER A 692 119.20 -6.79 -199.88
C SER A 692 120.31 -6.10 -199.05
N VAL A 693 120.40 -6.38 -197.75
CA VAL A 693 121.53 -5.94 -196.90
C VAL A 693 122.81 -6.72 -197.23
N ASN A 694 122.73 -8.01 -197.58
CA ASN A 694 123.89 -8.75 -198.09
C ASN A 694 124.38 -8.17 -199.42
N GLU A 695 123.51 -7.81 -200.37
CA GLU A 695 123.90 -7.13 -201.63
C GLU A 695 124.61 -5.78 -201.35
N LEU A 696 124.13 -5.02 -200.37
CA LEU A 696 124.80 -3.78 -199.90
C LEU A 696 126.16 -4.06 -199.22
N VAL A 697 126.28 -5.17 -198.48
CA VAL A 697 127.56 -5.62 -197.89
C VAL A 697 128.47 -6.29 -198.94
N GLU A 698 127.95 -6.81 -200.04
CA GLU A 698 128.73 -7.26 -201.21
C GLU A 698 129.24 -6.07 -202.03
N LEU A 699 128.48 -4.98 -202.12
CA LEU A 699 128.98 -3.68 -202.59
C LEU A 699 130.09 -3.16 -201.66
N GLN A 700 129.93 -3.24 -200.33
CA GLN A 700 131.01 -2.94 -199.38
C GLN A 700 132.21 -3.90 -199.52
N SER A 701 131.98 -5.15 -199.89
CA SER A 701 133.01 -6.16 -200.15
C SER A 701 133.78 -5.85 -201.44
N SER A 702 133.11 -5.35 -202.49
CA SER A 702 133.76 -4.91 -203.72
C SER A 702 134.71 -3.73 -203.48
N LEU A 703 134.30 -2.76 -202.66
CA LEU A 703 135.13 -1.62 -202.28
C LEU A 703 136.29 -2.02 -201.34
N SER A 704 136.09 -3.05 -200.53
CA SER A 704 137.10 -3.53 -199.56
C SER A 704 138.19 -4.40 -200.21
N ARG A 705 137.85 -5.21 -201.23
CA ARG A 705 138.81 -5.98 -202.05
C ARG A 705 139.82 -5.03 -202.71
N ILE A 706 139.32 -4.10 -203.53
CA ILE A 706 140.13 -3.16 -204.31
C ILE A 706 141.05 -2.28 -203.43
N LYS A 707 140.66 -1.99 -202.17
CA LYS A 707 141.42 -1.05 -201.35
C LYS A 707 142.75 -1.63 -200.83
N ILE A 708 142.81 -2.92 -200.48
CA ILE A 708 143.94 -3.50 -199.71
C ILE A 708 144.48 -4.84 -200.28
N GLU A 709 144.05 -5.26 -201.47
CA GLU A 709 144.93 -5.99 -202.41
C GLU A 709 146.29 -5.24 -202.62
N HIS A 710 146.33 -3.94 -202.32
CA HIS A 710 147.53 -3.12 -202.26
C HIS A 710 148.50 -3.38 -201.07
N GLU A 711 148.10 -4.06 -199.99
CA GLU A 711 149.00 -4.40 -198.86
C GLU A 711 149.49 -5.87 -198.91
N GLU A 712 148.73 -6.80 -199.51
CA GLU A 712 149.24 -8.17 -199.79
C GLU A 712 150.56 -8.13 -200.58
N HIS A 713 150.75 -7.10 -201.41
CA HIS A 713 151.96 -6.89 -202.19
C HIS A 713 153.10 -6.14 -201.47
N ARG A 714 152.95 -5.69 -200.21
CA ARG A 714 153.88 -4.69 -199.64
C ARG A 714 154.34 -4.91 -198.18
N LEU A 715 155.46 -5.65 -198.05
CA LEU A 715 156.41 -5.55 -196.91
C LEU A 715 155.89 -6.03 -195.53
N GLY A 716 155.31 -7.21 -195.37
CA GLY A 716 155.64 -8.47 -196.04
C GLY A 716 155.86 -9.60 -195.02
N VAL A 717 156.17 -10.84 -195.40
CA VAL A 717 157.44 -11.27 -196.07
C VAL A 717 158.73 -10.89 -195.30
N ILE A 718 158.69 -9.94 -194.35
CA ILE A 718 159.83 -9.55 -193.51
C ILE A 718 159.62 -9.99 -192.04
N LYS A 719 158.37 -10.04 -191.53
CA LYS A 719 158.09 -10.43 -190.12
C LYS A 719 157.57 -11.86 -189.89
N LEU A 720 157.64 -12.71 -190.91
CA LEU A 720 157.57 -14.19 -190.78
C LEU A 720 158.81 -14.79 -190.05
N SER A 721 159.72 -13.94 -189.55
CA SER A 721 161.02 -14.30 -188.98
C SER A 721 161.10 -14.20 -187.44
N GLU A 722 160.45 -13.21 -186.81
CA GLU A 722 160.83 -12.81 -185.44
C GLU A 722 160.01 -13.43 -184.29
N MET A 723 158.69 -13.25 -184.24
CA MET A 723 157.94 -13.58 -183.00
C MET A 723 157.55 -15.06 -182.85
N LYS A 724 157.84 -15.89 -183.85
CA LYS A 724 158.02 -17.35 -183.69
C LYS A 724 159.14 -17.71 -182.68
N LYS A 725 159.89 -16.71 -182.18
CA LYS A 725 161.05 -16.81 -181.28
C LYS A 725 160.86 -16.12 -179.91
N LYS A 726 159.67 -15.56 -179.61
CA LYS A 726 159.29 -15.06 -178.26
C LYS A 726 158.02 -15.77 -177.78
N LEU A 727 158.12 -17.08 -177.60
CA LEU A 727 158.28 -17.71 -176.28
C LEU A 727 156.93 -17.84 -175.55
N GLN A 728 156.27 -19.00 -175.50
CA GLN A 728 156.84 -20.31 -175.12
C GLN A 728 157.48 -20.30 -173.70
N ASN A 729 157.29 -19.21 -172.93
CA ASN A 729 157.77 -19.04 -171.55
C ASN A 729 156.64 -18.91 -170.49
N GLU A 730 155.54 -18.19 -170.77
CA GLU A 730 154.55 -17.87 -169.71
C GLU A 730 153.49 -18.95 -169.45
N ILE A 731 153.37 -19.95 -170.34
CA ILE A 731 152.57 -21.17 -170.11
C ILE A 731 153.05 -21.96 -168.86
N ALA A 732 154.22 -21.64 -168.30
CA ALA A 732 154.84 -22.36 -167.19
C ALA A 732 154.54 -21.82 -165.76
N LYS A 733 153.96 -20.62 -165.56
CA LYS A 733 154.03 -19.94 -164.23
C LYS A 733 152.84 -20.07 -163.28
N HIS A 734 151.59 -20.10 -163.74
CA HIS A 734 150.43 -19.86 -162.85
C HIS A 734 149.48 -21.04 -162.58
N GLN A 735 149.93 -22.30 -162.78
CA GLN A 735 149.16 -23.50 -162.40
C GLN A 735 149.29 -23.93 -160.91
N SER A 736 150.00 -23.19 -160.06
CA SER A 736 150.44 -23.68 -158.73
C SER A 736 149.69 -23.11 -157.50
N VAL A 737 148.96 -22.00 -157.65
CA VAL A 737 148.76 -21.05 -156.52
C VAL A 737 147.31 -21.08 -155.95
N LEU A 738 147.15 -21.80 -154.83
CA LEU A 738 146.01 -21.77 -153.87
C LEU A 738 144.67 -22.36 -154.37
N LYS A 739 144.11 -23.48 -153.89
CA LYS A 739 144.57 -24.56 -152.99
C LYS A 739 144.99 -24.26 -151.55
N LYS A 740 144.59 -23.12 -150.95
CA LYS A 740 144.81 -22.87 -149.49
C LYS A 740 143.62 -22.35 -148.69
N TYR A 741 142.62 -21.68 -149.29
CA TYR A 741 141.62 -20.94 -148.51
C TYR A 741 140.39 -21.74 -148.02
N GLN A 742 140.26 -23.03 -148.36
CA GLN A 742 139.27 -23.94 -147.75
C GLN A 742 139.65 -24.37 -146.31
N LYS A 743 140.13 -23.45 -145.45
CA LYS A 743 140.61 -23.77 -144.09
C LYS A 743 140.52 -22.64 -143.06
N ILE A 744 139.84 -21.54 -143.38
CA ILE A 744 139.61 -20.37 -142.52
C ILE A 744 138.18 -19.87 -142.84
N SER A 745 137.21 -19.78 -141.93
CA SER A 745 137.24 -19.98 -140.47
C SER A 745 135.91 -20.56 -139.94
N GLU A 746 135.89 -21.81 -139.49
CA GLU A 746 134.81 -22.39 -138.66
C GLU A 746 134.97 -22.00 -137.17
N LYS A 747 135.37 -20.76 -136.90
CA LYS A 747 135.51 -20.17 -135.56
C LYS A 747 134.68 -18.89 -135.48
N ILE A 748 134.09 -18.63 -134.32
CA ILE A 748 133.12 -17.55 -134.02
C ILE A 748 131.77 -17.80 -134.76
N LYS A 749 130.78 -18.53 -134.24
CA LYS A 749 130.59 -19.25 -132.96
C LYS A 749 130.71 -18.41 -131.67
N ILE A 750 129.58 -17.76 -131.32
CA ILE A 750 129.16 -17.38 -129.96
C ILE A 750 130.05 -16.34 -129.24
N GLU A 751 129.82 -15.04 -129.49
CA GLU A 751 130.00 -13.91 -128.53
C GLU A 751 129.50 -12.56 -129.14
N HIS A 752 129.01 -11.61 -128.30
CA HIS A 752 128.84 -10.14 -128.51
C HIS A 752 127.96 -9.48 -129.66
N ASN A 753 126.75 -8.96 -129.34
CA ASN A 753 126.20 -7.56 -129.53
C ASN A 753 126.11 -6.72 -130.93
N LEU A 754 124.93 -6.56 -131.68
CA LEU A 754 124.27 -5.32 -132.38
C LEU A 754 124.28 -4.75 -134.02
N VAL A 755 123.85 -5.37 -135.26
CA VAL A 755 123.06 -5.10 -136.72
C VAL A 755 123.32 -4.21 -138.18
N LYS A 756 122.74 -4.37 -139.54
CA LYS A 756 122.39 -3.39 -140.86
C LYS A 756 122.27 -3.69 -142.58
N LYS A 757 121.39 -3.05 -143.56
CA LYS A 757 121.11 -2.65 -145.18
C LYS A 757 120.90 -3.53 -146.64
N SER A 758 120.54 -3.32 -148.05
CA SER A 758 120.25 -2.42 -149.42
C SER A 758 119.58 -3.11 -150.84
N VAL A 759 119.29 -2.82 -152.26
CA VAL A 759 119.08 -1.83 -153.57
C VAL A 759 118.84 -2.52 -155.14
N GLU A 760 118.49 -2.19 -156.53
CA GLU A 760 117.74 -1.34 -157.73
C GLU A 760 117.88 -1.83 -159.38
N GLN A 761 117.47 -1.51 -160.77
CA GLN A 761 116.66 -0.70 -161.97
C GLN A 761 116.73 -1.25 -163.61
N ASN A 762 116.29 -0.98 -165.00
CA ASN A 762 115.42 -0.24 -166.20
C ASN A 762 115.41 -0.88 -167.83
N LEU A 763 114.98 -0.62 -169.21
CA LEU A 763 114.24 0.26 -170.41
C LEU A 763 113.95 -0.28 -172.05
N GLU A 764 113.45 0.45 -173.23
CA GLU A 764 113.43 0.35 -174.90
C GLU A 764 112.23 0.24 -176.17
N GLU A 765 112.35 0.45 -177.63
CA GLU A 765 111.32 0.64 -178.94
C GLU A 765 111.57 0.11 -180.59
N GLU A 766 111.07 0.22 -181.98
CA GLU A 766 110.30 0.98 -183.24
C GLU A 766 109.79 0.29 -184.79
N PRO A 767 109.25 0.90 -186.04
CA PRO A 767 108.48 0.37 -187.40
C PRO A 767 108.46 0.89 -189.08
N VAL A 768 107.76 0.36 -190.26
CA VAL A 768 107.58 0.81 -191.88
C VAL A 768 106.53 0.09 -193.07
N GLN A 769 106.14 0.11 -194.51
CA GLN A 769 106.17 0.68 -196.07
C GLN A 769 105.09 0.21 -197.38
N ASN A 770 105.02 0.58 -198.82
CA ASN A 770 103.96 0.31 -200.08
C ASN A 770 104.15 0.39 -201.83
N ALA A 771 103.20 0.16 -202.93
CA ALA A 771 103.25 0.04 -204.59
C ALA A 771 102.02 0.20 -205.83
N ASP A 772 102.08 0.04 -207.30
CA ASP A 772 101.02 0.27 -208.59
C ASP A 772 101.12 -0.20 -210.29
N HIS A 773 100.13 -0.05 -211.38
CA HIS A 773 100.02 -0.01 -213.07
C HIS A 773 99.05 -0.92 -214.19
N GLU A 774 98.63 -0.98 -215.61
CA GLU A 774 98.53 -0.43 -217.18
C GLU A 774 97.50 -1.06 -218.46
N LYS A 775 97.43 -0.80 -219.91
CA LYS A 775 96.39 -1.07 -221.15
C LYS A 775 96.41 -2.38 -222.12
N ASP A 776 95.36 -3.17 -222.46
CA ASP A 776 94.01 -3.40 -221.90
C ASP A 776 93.26 -4.70 -222.39
N LYS A 777 93.66 -5.91 -221.93
CA LYS A 777 92.94 -7.20 -222.12
C LYS A 777 93.36 -8.22 -221.05
N ASN A 778 92.67 -9.33 -220.77
CA ASN A 778 91.24 -9.68 -220.66
C ASN A 778 91.16 -11.22 -220.42
N SER A 779 91.17 -11.68 -219.16
CA SER A 779 90.92 -13.09 -218.78
C SER A 779 90.72 -13.24 -217.25
N GLY A 780 89.67 -12.70 -216.64
CA GLY A 780 88.56 -11.96 -217.22
C GLY A 780 87.24 -12.35 -216.57
N HIS A 781 86.65 -11.41 -215.82
CA HIS A 781 85.27 -11.43 -215.30
C HIS A 781 84.96 -12.45 -214.17
N ASN A 782 84.09 -12.14 -213.18
CA ASN A 782 83.56 -10.83 -212.76
C ASN A 782 82.83 -10.93 -211.40
N GLN A 783 82.51 -9.75 -210.81
CA GLN A 783 81.29 -9.50 -210.00
C GLN A 783 81.17 -10.22 -208.63
N ILE A 784 80.41 -9.74 -207.63
CA ILE A 784 79.48 -8.60 -207.55
C ILE A 784 79.51 -8.00 -206.10
N PHE A 785 79.52 -6.66 -205.98
CA PHE A 785 78.83 -5.78 -204.98
C PHE A 785 78.61 -6.29 -203.53
N ASN A 786 78.82 -5.57 -202.42
CA ASN A 786 79.21 -4.18 -202.07
C ASN A 786 79.66 -4.18 -200.58
N TYR A 787 80.54 -3.31 -200.07
CA TYR A 787 81.41 -2.31 -200.71
C TYR A 787 82.69 -2.16 -199.87
#